data_AF-A0A4P5YG78-F1
#
_entry.id   AF-A0A4P5YG78-F1
#
_cell.length_a   1.000
_cell.length_b   1.000
_cell.length_c   1.000
_cell.angle_alpha   90.00
_cell.angle_beta   90.00
_cell.angle_gamma   90.00
#
_symmetry.space_group_name_H-M   'P 1'
#
loop_
_entity.id
_entity.type
_entity.pdbx_description
1 polymer ?
#
loop_
_entity_poly.entity_id
_entity_poly.type
_entity_poly.pdbx_seq_one_letter_code
_entity_poly.pdbx_strand_id
1 'polypeptide(L)'
;MSDHRPLALVACAVLFGVLTSCGGKDARQAAVSPTPLPTAGVALAEDKASDAKPQEQPASSRPLLTNRGIPQPTTDEAPSSKTEAFAAFDQWIASGGRDLAVGQSLAKARRAALQEMIRNDPKAAIARAVPMRFRQNLPPVVTDHLEQRVDGMGTLGVAVALMEDGSSRNTPTASLGDTHFINYTYGNRLGKLTRTPIPVHGIALDGELAMSDSPVRVIEPGEIVPPERISADQSCPVSQKAGSPAFAIDVGSEVKYLCSGGHLIAAAEGYAAADSVADGLIAQSSWTEGPKTLLYIRARFSDQSEASIPSETTCAKTISDMSIFFNTVSYGKQPSITTTVTPIIVLPKTEAEYKAMTSGDMQLMTDARAASKTAGYDTASYQWYGVRYVGGPGSFSGQAWVGSAGVWMKTDSAGVAAHEWGHNLGLWHANSWNPTTLDPIGAGGHQEYGNSYDTMGSANGGNYHFNAGSRNKLDWLPNDHVHTVSASGTYKVYAVDTTALLSTSEKQGLRILPTKNKLFGTTNETVQYWLEHRALWSGNAWMNQGVMLRWSGNASGSDRLIDTTPQSADGKTDAAIVIGRTFSDRQLGIHVTPVTKTAGPPAAIDVVINIGAFSGNQSPTGTLSGPSTVALNTDAVFTVTASDADGDTLAYAWNFGDRTFGANSVTVTKKWSVAGDYVVSCTVSDMKGGTQLKSLVVKVGTPTNFTVSGKVLDGAAGVPGILVWNGQGGNNFRGSYTDAGGNYTVTQLTGSVTLQASAVRHAVTAAFTNPLSVTASLTGINFSAVAFPTVTVATIDGTAGEGAGNTGTYRISRTGSTTAALSLPFTMSGTAAASDFTLSPASPVSIPAGSSSVDIVLTGTTDASPEPKERATLTLTEGSGYELGLANAASVYILDQSGPINDDFANRITLSGTSPTATGSNVYATNEIGEPRHGNGNGTQSSWWSWTAPYSGSTTVSMVGSSFIYSAIGVYTGNSVSGLTEIAGSTFSAAPNRTVNFNAVSGTAYQIAVDGAYSSTSSFYQGSIVLSINGANPPSRDIVMALPTGFVFHAVSPADAVVSAPGSGPTQTITVLQNQTAVIEAIPASRD
;
A
#
# COMPACT_ATOMS: atom_id res chain seq x y z
N MET A 1 -16.51 2.47 7.45
CA MET A 1 -16.58 3.61 6.53
C MET A 1 -15.23 3.75 5.90
N SER A 2 -15.24 3.80 4.58
CA SER A 2 -14.10 3.89 3.68
C SER A 2 -13.39 5.23 3.83
N ASP A 3 -12.06 5.25 3.76
CA ASP A 3 -11.43 5.74 2.51
C ASP A 3 -9.90 5.67 2.55
N HIS A 4 -9.40 5.19 1.43
CA HIS A 4 -8.02 5.23 0.96
C HIS A 4 -7.54 6.66 0.71
N ARG A 5 -6.25 6.96 0.90
CA ARG A 5 -5.38 7.59 -0.13
C ARG A 5 -3.89 7.25 0.05
N PRO A 6 -3.13 7.10 -1.07
CA PRO A 6 -1.71 6.74 -1.11
C PRO A 6 -0.78 7.95 -1.32
N LEU A 7 0.52 7.78 -1.08
CA LEU A 7 1.60 8.63 -1.60
C LEU A 7 2.78 7.75 -2.01
N ALA A 8 3.33 8.03 -3.18
CA ALA A 8 4.47 7.36 -3.80
C ALA A 8 5.73 8.23 -3.71
N LEU A 9 6.88 7.55 -3.61
CA LEU A 9 8.23 8.09 -3.63
C LEU A 9 8.83 7.92 -5.05
N VAL A 10 9.66 8.88 -5.48
CA VAL A 10 10.52 8.81 -6.68
C VAL A 10 11.95 8.45 -6.27
N ALA A 11 12.63 7.66 -7.11
CA ALA A 11 14.02 7.24 -6.97
C ALA A 11 14.94 7.94 -8.00
N CYS A 12 16.21 8.08 -7.59
CA CYS A 12 17.36 8.57 -8.35
C CYS A 12 17.72 7.75 -9.60
N ALA A 13 18.40 8.41 -10.55
CA ALA A 13 19.33 7.76 -11.48
C ALA A 13 20.63 8.57 -11.63
N VAL A 14 21.73 7.82 -11.72
CA VAL A 14 23.14 8.22 -11.85
C VAL A 14 23.53 8.27 -13.34
N LEU A 15 24.38 9.23 -13.76
CA LEU A 15 25.31 9.00 -14.88
C LEU A 15 26.58 9.86 -14.78
N PHE A 16 27.70 9.23 -15.14
CA PHE A 16 29.10 9.69 -15.08
C PHE A 16 29.48 10.71 -16.17
N GLY A 17 30.42 11.62 -15.87
CA GLY A 17 31.14 12.43 -16.86
C GLY A 17 32.24 13.31 -16.24
N VAL A 18 33.50 13.04 -16.58
CA VAL A 18 34.75 13.65 -16.09
C VAL A 18 35.09 14.94 -16.86
N LEU A 19 35.62 15.99 -16.19
CA LEU A 19 36.79 16.82 -16.62
C LEU A 19 37.06 18.07 -15.72
N THR A 20 38.21 18.02 -15.03
CA THR A 20 39.26 19.05 -14.81
C THR A 20 38.98 20.54 -14.48
N SER A 21 39.42 20.91 -13.27
CA SER A 21 40.49 21.90 -12.91
C SER A 21 40.26 23.42 -12.86
N CYS A 22 40.84 24.01 -11.78
CA CYS A 22 41.31 25.39 -11.55
C CYS A 22 40.23 26.46 -11.27
N GLY A 23 40.33 27.35 -10.28
CA GLY A 23 41.37 27.64 -9.29
C GLY A 23 41.18 29.07 -8.73
N GLY A 24 41.38 29.25 -7.42
CA GLY A 24 41.69 30.52 -6.73
C GLY A 24 40.63 31.62 -6.70
N LYS A 25 40.64 32.63 -5.82
CA LYS A 25 41.21 32.93 -4.50
C LYS A 25 40.88 34.41 -4.25
N ASP A 26 40.72 34.77 -2.96
CA ASP A 26 40.89 36.11 -2.35
C ASP A 26 39.84 37.20 -2.70
N ALA A 27 39.05 37.77 -1.76
CA ALA A 27 39.26 38.40 -0.45
C ALA A 27 39.64 39.90 -0.49
N ARG A 28 39.05 40.65 0.46
CA ARG A 28 39.40 41.97 1.05
C ARG A 28 38.54 43.18 0.60
N GLN A 29 37.74 43.76 1.52
CA GLN A 29 38.03 44.85 2.52
C GLN A 29 38.13 46.23 1.84
N ALA A 30 37.69 47.38 2.37
CA ALA A 30 37.06 47.78 3.62
C ALA A 30 36.53 49.24 3.48
N ALA A 31 35.79 49.67 4.50
CA ALA A 31 35.09 50.94 4.72
C ALA A 31 35.89 52.26 4.63
N VAL A 32 35.19 53.37 4.39
CA VAL A 32 35.47 54.71 4.96
C VAL A 32 34.17 55.55 5.09
N SER A 33 33.90 56.05 6.30
CA SER A 33 33.10 57.26 6.67
C SER A 33 34.06 58.23 7.39
N PRO A 34 33.87 59.58 7.51
CA PRO A 34 32.80 60.22 8.33
C PRO A 34 32.30 61.68 7.95
N THR A 35 31.05 62.00 8.36
CA THR A 35 30.36 63.25 8.88
C THR A 35 30.88 64.71 8.61
N PRO A 36 30.12 65.85 8.84
CA PRO A 36 28.78 66.08 9.44
C PRO A 36 27.80 67.18 8.85
N LEU A 37 26.56 67.14 9.41
CA LEU A 37 25.40 68.09 9.61
C LEU A 37 25.55 69.64 9.42
N PRO A 38 24.46 70.43 9.15
CA PRO A 38 23.34 70.66 10.10
C PRO A 38 21.89 70.86 9.56
N THR A 39 20.99 70.97 10.54
CA THR A 39 19.51 70.98 10.64
C THR A 39 18.74 72.26 10.29
N ALA A 40 17.50 72.10 9.80
CA ALA A 40 16.23 72.82 10.11
C ALA A 40 15.17 72.39 9.06
N GLY A 41 13.86 72.21 9.26
CA GLY A 41 12.92 72.35 10.36
C GLY A 41 11.48 72.35 9.77
N VAL A 42 10.66 71.35 10.14
CA VAL A 42 9.21 71.36 10.47
C VAL A 42 8.09 71.76 9.46
N ALA A 43 7.07 70.86 9.41
CA ALA A 43 5.60 70.97 9.22
C ALA A 43 4.92 71.00 7.83
N LEU A 44 3.96 70.09 7.66
CA LEU A 44 2.77 70.23 6.80
C LEU A 44 1.54 69.61 7.50
N ALA A 45 0.47 70.41 7.65
CA ALA A 45 -0.90 69.95 7.86
C ALA A 45 -1.90 70.99 7.28
N GLU A 46 -3.01 70.44 6.75
CA GLU A 46 -4.36 71.03 6.50
C GLU A 46 -4.67 71.88 5.24
N ASP A 47 -5.35 71.22 4.28
CA ASP A 47 -6.79 71.30 3.89
C ASP A 47 -7.51 72.61 3.43
N LYS A 48 -8.37 72.41 2.41
CA LYS A 48 -9.61 73.11 1.93
C LYS A 48 -9.65 74.22 0.86
N ALA A 49 -10.53 73.97 -0.14
CA ALA A 49 -11.71 74.74 -0.66
C ALA A 49 -11.78 74.72 -2.21
N SER A 50 -12.70 74.00 -2.90
CA SER A 50 -14.15 74.15 -3.21
C SER A 50 -14.57 75.28 -4.16
N ASP A 51 -15.25 74.96 -5.29
CA ASP A 51 -16.38 75.75 -5.83
C ASP A 51 -17.31 74.96 -6.81
N ALA A 52 -18.49 75.54 -7.10
CA ALA A 52 -19.85 74.98 -7.30
C ALA A 52 -20.32 74.27 -8.63
N LYS A 53 -21.55 73.67 -8.54
CA LYS A 53 -22.38 72.81 -9.45
C LYS A 53 -23.13 73.54 -10.61
N PRO A 54 -23.90 72.83 -11.48
CA PRO A 54 -25.37 72.65 -11.26
C PRO A 54 -25.99 71.27 -11.64
N GLN A 55 -27.26 71.07 -11.25
CA GLN A 55 -28.13 69.86 -11.39
C GLN A 55 -28.91 69.77 -12.73
N GLU A 56 -29.31 68.54 -13.15
CA GLU A 56 -30.66 68.19 -13.66
C GLU A 56 -30.88 66.63 -13.77
N GLN A 57 -32.14 66.16 -13.62
CA GLN A 57 -32.70 64.78 -13.52
C GLN A 57 -33.48 64.40 -14.84
N PRO A 58 -34.19 63.24 -15.06
CA PRO A 58 -34.16 61.84 -14.57
C PRO A 58 -34.43 60.67 -15.61
N ALA A 59 -34.33 59.40 -15.15
CA ALA A 59 -35.06 58.12 -15.46
C ALA A 59 -34.88 57.26 -16.77
N SER A 60 -34.51 55.97 -16.64
CA SER A 60 -35.34 54.78 -17.01
C SER A 60 -34.75 53.38 -16.60
N SER A 61 -35.41 52.73 -15.62
CA SER A 61 -35.79 51.30 -15.46
C SER A 61 -34.92 50.06 -15.85
N ARG A 62 -34.77 49.19 -14.83
CA ARG A 62 -34.96 47.70 -14.71
C ARG A 62 -33.78 46.72 -14.91
N PRO A 63 -33.78 45.52 -14.24
CA PRO A 63 -34.60 45.06 -13.11
C PRO A 63 -33.82 44.51 -11.89
N LEU A 64 -34.47 44.60 -10.73
CA LEU A 64 -34.13 43.92 -9.47
C LEU A 64 -34.41 42.42 -9.57
N LEU A 65 -33.43 41.58 -9.20
CA LEU A 65 -33.69 40.22 -8.74
C LEU A 65 -34.28 40.31 -7.33
N THR A 66 -35.53 39.90 -7.22
CA THR A 66 -36.31 39.87 -5.98
C THR A 66 -35.65 38.95 -4.96
N ASN A 67 -35.33 39.53 -3.81
CA ASN A 67 -35.00 38.88 -2.57
C ASN A 67 -36.15 37.91 -2.20
N ARG A 68 -35.99 36.61 -2.42
CA ARG A 68 -36.79 35.61 -1.71
C ARG A 68 -36.23 35.56 -0.29
N GLY A 69 -37.01 36.07 0.66
CA GLY A 69 -36.67 36.10 2.06
C GLY A 69 -36.19 34.73 2.56
N ILE A 70 -34.97 34.70 3.05
CA ILE A 70 -34.49 33.68 3.97
C ILE A 70 -34.43 34.39 5.34
N PRO A 71 -35.15 33.90 6.37
CA PRO A 71 -35.10 34.50 7.69
C PRO A 71 -33.67 34.48 8.25
N GLN A 72 -33.24 35.57 8.88
CA GLN A 72 -32.16 35.50 9.87
C GLN A 72 -32.62 34.56 11.00
N PRO A 73 -31.77 33.68 11.55
CA PRO A 73 -32.15 32.86 12.68
C PRO A 73 -32.39 33.78 13.88
N THR A 74 -33.64 33.87 14.33
CA THR A 74 -34.06 34.63 15.53
C THR A 74 -34.31 33.72 16.73
N THR A 75 -33.67 32.56 16.82
CA THR A 75 -33.99 31.55 17.84
C THR A 75 -32.78 31.19 18.70
N ASP A 76 -32.96 31.33 20.00
CA ASP A 76 -32.20 30.73 21.13
C ASP A 76 -32.08 29.18 21.08
N GLU A 77 -32.44 28.52 19.97
CA GLU A 77 -32.34 27.06 19.86
C GLU A 77 -30.92 26.65 19.45
N ALA A 78 -30.27 25.89 20.32
CA ALA A 78 -28.96 25.32 20.06
C ALA A 78 -29.00 24.37 18.84
N PRO A 79 -27.97 24.38 17.96
CA PRO A 79 -27.90 23.49 16.81
C PRO A 79 -28.11 22.03 17.20
N SER A 80 -28.96 21.31 16.47
CA SER A 80 -29.34 19.92 16.80
C SER A 80 -28.42 18.88 16.17
N SER A 81 -27.61 19.28 15.19
CA SER A 81 -26.63 18.41 14.51
C SER A 81 -25.28 19.11 14.28
N LYS A 82 -24.22 18.30 14.01
CA LYS A 82 -22.87 18.80 13.73
C LYS A 82 -22.82 19.73 12.52
N THR A 83 -23.54 19.37 11.45
CA THR A 83 -23.60 20.15 10.21
C THR A 83 -24.27 21.50 10.45
N GLU A 84 -25.33 21.53 11.26
CA GLU A 84 -25.99 22.77 11.67
C GLU A 84 -25.08 23.65 12.53
N ALA A 85 -24.31 23.06 13.45
CA ALA A 85 -23.39 23.80 14.31
C ALA A 85 -22.30 24.54 13.49
N PHE A 86 -21.73 23.90 12.47
CA PHE A 86 -20.77 24.56 11.57
C PHE A 86 -21.45 25.62 10.71
N ALA A 87 -22.57 25.29 10.05
CA ALA A 87 -23.25 26.20 9.14
C ALA A 87 -23.77 27.47 9.83
N ALA A 88 -24.32 27.33 11.05
CA ALA A 88 -24.81 28.46 11.84
C ALA A 88 -23.66 29.39 12.25
N PHE A 89 -22.51 28.83 12.65
CA PHE A 89 -21.33 29.63 13.00
C PHE A 89 -20.73 30.34 11.77
N ASP A 90 -20.64 29.67 10.62
CA ASP A 90 -20.16 30.26 9.36
C ASP A 90 -21.05 31.43 8.91
N GLN A 91 -22.37 31.28 9.03
CA GLN A 91 -23.34 32.35 8.74
C GLN A 91 -23.18 33.54 9.71
N TRP A 92 -22.94 33.27 11.00
CA TRP A 92 -22.70 34.32 11.98
C TRP A 92 -21.42 35.11 11.68
N ILE A 93 -20.31 34.43 11.32
CA ILE A 93 -19.08 35.10 10.87
C ILE A 93 -19.34 35.93 9.61
N ALA A 94 -20.05 35.39 8.62
CA ALA A 94 -20.38 36.10 7.39
C ALA A 94 -21.25 37.35 7.63
N SER A 95 -22.02 37.39 8.72
CA SER A 95 -22.85 38.54 9.11
C SER A 95 -22.06 39.71 9.74
N GLY A 96 -20.75 39.52 9.98
CA GLY A 96 -19.86 40.46 10.65
C GLY A 96 -19.80 40.31 12.17
N GLY A 97 -20.27 39.19 12.73
CA GLY A 97 -20.10 38.86 14.15
C GLY A 97 -20.78 39.82 15.14
N ARG A 98 -21.90 40.45 14.75
CA ARG A 98 -22.49 41.59 15.47
C ARG A 98 -23.13 41.25 16.82
N ASP A 99 -23.67 40.04 17.00
CA ASP A 99 -24.22 39.57 18.28
C ASP A 99 -23.24 38.59 18.95
N LEU A 100 -22.58 39.05 20.02
CA LEU A 100 -21.55 38.29 20.72
C LEU A 100 -22.10 37.17 21.60
N ALA A 101 -23.34 37.29 22.10
CA ALA A 101 -23.96 36.24 22.91
C ALA A 101 -24.34 35.03 22.05
N VAL A 102 -24.90 35.30 20.86
CA VAL A 102 -25.15 34.29 19.83
C VAL A 102 -23.82 33.72 19.31
N GLY A 103 -22.81 34.55 19.08
CA GLY A 103 -21.48 34.09 18.68
C GLY A 103 -20.85 33.14 19.68
N GLN A 104 -20.99 33.40 20.99
CA GLN A 104 -20.47 32.54 22.04
C GLN A 104 -21.18 31.19 22.11
N SER A 105 -22.52 31.16 21.98
CA SER A 105 -23.28 29.90 22.00
C SER A 105 -22.97 29.03 20.78
N LEU A 106 -22.88 29.64 19.59
CA LEU A 106 -22.51 28.95 18.35
C LEU A 106 -21.07 28.45 18.38
N ALA A 107 -20.13 29.22 18.95
CA ALA A 107 -18.74 28.77 19.13
C ALA A 107 -18.64 27.53 20.03
N LYS A 108 -19.42 27.47 21.13
CA LYS A 108 -19.47 26.29 22.02
C LYS A 108 -20.04 25.06 21.31
N ALA A 109 -21.13 25.23 20.55
CA ALA A 109 -21.72 24.13 19.78
C ALA A 109 -20.75 23.60 18.70
N ARG A 110 -20.07 24.52 17.99
CA ARG A 110 -19.02 24.19 17.02
C ARG A 110 -17.84 23.46 17.67
N ARG A 111 -17.41 23.87 18.87
CA ARG A 111 -16.28 23.27 19.59
C ARG A 111 -16.46 21.77 19.81
N ALA A 112 -17.63 21.35 20.28
CA ALA A 112 -17.93 19.94 20.52
C ALA A 112 -17.89 19.12 19.22
N ALA A 113 -18.46 19.65 18.13
CA ALA A 113 -18.42 19.00 16.82
C ALA A 113 -17.00 18.91 16.24
N LEU A 114 -16.17 19.94 16.46
CA LEU A 114 -14.79 19.98 15.98
C LEU A 114 -13.88 19.03 16.76
N GLN A 115 -14.07 18.88 18.07
CA GLN A 115 -13.31 17.94 18.90
C GLN A 115 -13.49 16.48 18.44
N GLU A 116 -14.72 16.08 18.11
CA GLU A 116 -14.95 14.75 17.54
C GLU A 116 -14.31 14.58 16.15
N MET A 117 -14.32 15.66 15.35
CA MET A 117 -13.68 15.66 14.03
C MET A 117 -12.15 15.53 14.14
N ILE A 118 -11.51 16.14 15.15
CA ILE A 118 -10.06 15.96 15.40
C ILE A 118 -9.70 14.47 15.53
N ARG A 119 -10.54 13.70 16.24
CA ARG A 119 -10.29 12.27 16.48
C ARG A 119 -10.52 11.39 15.24
N ASN A 120 -11.54 11.71 14.45
CA ASN A 120 -12.04 10.86 13.38
C ASN A 120 -11.57 11.26 11.98
N ASP A 121 -11.34 12.56 11.74
CA ASP A 121 -10.88 13.13 10.47
C ASP A 121 -10.06 14.41 10.74
N PRO A 122 -8.80 14.26 11.21
CA PRO A 122 -7.94 15.39 11.55
C PRO A 122 -7.67 16.31 10.34
N LYS A 123 -7.69 15.77 9.11
CA LYS A 123 -7.55 16.57 7.89
C LYS A 123 -8.74 17.51 7.70
N ALA A 124 -9.97 17.00 7.81
CA ALA A 124 -11.16 17.83 7.73
C ALA A 124 -11.25 18.82 8.90
N ALA A 125 -10.81 18.42 10.11
CA ALA A 125 -10.81 19.30 11.27
C ALA A 125 -9.95 20.55 11.03
N ILE A 126 -8.73 20.39 10.52
CA ILE A 126 -7.83 21.52 10.18
C ILE A 126 -8.46 22.40 9.10
N ALA A 127 -9.06 21.81 8.06
CA ALA A 127 -9.72 22.56 6.99
C ALA A 127 -10.95 23.36 7.48
N ARG A 128 -11.55 22.97 8.60
CA ARG A 128 -12.69 23.66 9.25
C ARG A 128 -12.29 24.71 10.26
N ALA A 129 -11.01 24.93 10.49
CA ALA A 129 -10.56 25.92 11.44
C ALA A 129 -10.97 27.34 11.03
N VAL A 130 -11.27 28.19 12.01
CA VAL A 130 -11.67 29.58 11.79
C VAL A 130 -10.51 30.35 11.17
N PRO A 131 -10.67 30.94 9.97
CA PRO A 131 -9.60 31.67 9.30
C PRO A 131 -9.05 32.79 10.19
N MET A 132 -7.72 32.94 10.20
CA MET A 132 -7.00 33.89 11.06
C MET A 132 -7.45 35.33 10.86
N ARG A 133 -7.77 35.73 9.62
CA ARG A 133 -8.31 37.06 9.31
C ARG A 133 -9.61 37.40 10.06
N PHE A 134 -10.42 36.40 10.40
CA PHE A 134 -11.63 36.59 11.21
C PHE A 134 -11.29 36.44 12.69
N ARG A 135 -10.55 35.37 13.04
CA ARG A 135 -10.17 35.05 14.41
C ARG A 135 -9.48 36.23 15.13
N GLN A 136 -8.53 36.89 14.47
CA GLN A 136 -7.75 38.00 15.06
C GLN A 136 -8.61 39.24 15.38
N ASN A 137 -9.81 39.33 14.81
CA ASN A 137 -10.75 40.44 14.99
C ASN A 137 -11.94 40.08 15.92
N LEU A 138 -12.00 38.86 16.45
CA LEU A 138 -13.06 38.41 17.36
C LEU A 138 -12.67 38.65 18.83
N PRO A 139 -13.64 38.98 19.71
CA PRO A 139 -13.37 39.19 21.12
C PRO A 139 -13.15 37.89 21.90
N PRO A 140 -12.44 37.93 23.05
CA PRO A 140 -12.13 36.77 23.91
C PRO A 140 -13.34 35.88 24.23
N VAL A 141 -14.50 36.49 24.49
CA VAL A 141 -15.76 35.80 24.82
C VAL A 141 -16.19 34.78 23.75
N VAL A 142 -15.73 34.93 22.51
CA VAL A 142 -15.93 33.97 21.42
C VAL A 142 -14.66 33.14 21.19
N THR A 143 -13.48 33.76 21.11
CA THR A 143 -12.22 33.07 20.77
C THR A 143 -11.78 32.04 21.80
N ASP A 144 -12.14 32.22 23.08
CA ASP A 144 -11.85 31.26 24.16
C ASP A 144 -12.58 29.92 23.96
N HIS A 145 -13.68 29.91 23.19
CA HIS A 145 -14.42 28.70 22.84
C HIS A 145 -13.94 28.07 21.53
N LEU A 146 -13.09 28.75 20.76
CA LEU A 146 -12.54 28.22 19.50
C LEU A 146 -11.33 27.31 19.74
N GLU A 147 -10.90 26.62 18.68
CA GLU A 147 -9.68 25.82 18.65
C GLU A 147 -8.43 26.67 18.87
N GLN A 148 -7.42 26.12 19.53
CA GLN A 148 -6.09 26.71 19.63
C GLN A 148 -5.34 26.50 18.31
N ARG A 149 -4.68 27.54 17.79
CA ARG A 149 -3.68 27.41 16.72
C ARG A 149 -2.38 26.89 17.33
N VAL A 150 -1.85 25.81 16.77
CA VAL A 150 -0.57 25.23 17.21
C VAL A 150 0.40 25.36 16.05
N ASP A 151 1.43 26.19 16.24
CA ASP A 151 2.40 26.53 15.21
C ASP A 151 3.77 26.76 15.83
N GLY A 152 4.73 25.87 15.54
CA GLY A 152 6.12 26.04 15.97
C GLY A 152 6.97 24.79 15.86
N MET A 153 8.23 24.87 16.28
CA MET A 153 9.11 23.71 16.43
C MET A 153 8.82 23.01 17.76
N GLY A 154 8.47 21.73 17.69
CA GLY A 154 8.09 20.93 18.84
C GLY A 154 8.59 19.49 18.75
N THR A 155 7.90 18.59 19.46
CA THR A 155 8.13 17.16 19.40
C THR A 155 6.90 16.50 18.80
N LEU A 156 7.08 15.61 17.82
CA LEU A 156 6.11 14.59 17.47
C LEU A 156 6.53 13.35 18.25
N GLY A 157 5.67 12.79 19.08
CA GLY A 157 5.99 11.66 19.95
C GLY A 157 5.10 10.45 19.69
N VAL A 158 5.62 9.28 19.99
CA VAL A 158 4.82 8.07 20.19
C VAL A 158 5.18 7.51 21.56
N ALA A 159 4.19 7.51 22.46
CA ALA A 159 4.28 6.81 23.74
C ALA A 159 3.72 5.40 23.57
N VAL A 160 4.39 4.43 24.18
CA VAL A 160 3.98 3.02 24.18
C VAL A 160 3.93 2.54 25.62
N ALA A 161 2.86 1.83 25.99
CA ALA A 161 2.64 1.38 27.36
C ALA A 161 2.32 -0.13 27.44
N LEU A 162 2.94 -0.82 28.40
CA LEU A 162 2.59 -2.17 28.81
C LEU A 162 1.48 -2.13 29.86
N MET A 163 0.26 -2.48 29.49
CA MET A 163 -0.91 -2.45 30.37
C MET A 163 -0.81 -3.50 31.48
N GLU A 164 -1.48 -3.26 32.61
CA GLU A 164 -1.49 -4.17 33.78
C GLU A 164 -2.13 -5.54 33.46
N ASP A 165 -3.03 -5.59 32.48
CA ASP A 165 -3.63 -6.82 31.97
C ASP A 165 -2.75 -7.56 30.95
N GLY A 166 -1.54 -7.05 30.69
CA GLY A 166 -0.59 -7.59 29.72
C GLY A 166 -0.86 -7.16 28.27
N SER A 167 -1.86 -6.32 28.01
CA SER A 167 -2.08 -5.70 26.69
C SER A 167 -1.19 -4.47 26.49
N SER A 168 -1.25 -3.81 25.33
CA SER A 168 -0.51 -2.57 25.08
C SER A 168 -1.40 -1.42 24.60
N ARG A 169 -0.88 -0.21 24.76
CA ARG A 169 -1.45 1.00 24.17
C ARG A 169 -0.37 1.87 23.53
N ASN A 170 -0.54 2.15 22.24
CA ASN A 170 0.22 3.18 21.52
C ASN A 170 -0.56 4.49 21.56
N THR A 171 0.05 5.55 22.09
CA THR A 171 -0.55 6.88 22.14
C THR A 171 0.33 7.84 21.35
N PRO A 172 -0.11 8.30 20.16
CA PRO A 172 0.59 9.36 19.47
C PRO A 172 0.44 10.66 20.26
N THR A 173 1.52 11.42 20.37
CA THR A 173 1.57 12.68 21.12
C THR A 173 2.25 13.77 20.31
N ALA A 174 2.07 15.01 20.73
CA ALA A 174 2.87 16.13 20.27
C ALA A 174 3.15 17.07 21.44
N SER A 175 4.23 17.84 21.37
CA SER A 175 4.49 18.89 22.34
C SER A 175 5.04 20.15 21.68
N LEU A 176 4.69 21.30 22.25
CA LEU A 176 5.25 22.61 21.90
C LEU A 176 5.63 23.31 23.21
N GLY A 177 6.93 23.45 23.47
CA GLY A 177 7.44 23.82 24.79
C GLY A 177 6.99 22.79 25.85
N ASP A 178 6.44 23.28 26.96
CA ASP A 178 5.91 22.46 28.07
C ASP A 178 4.46 21.99 27.85
N THR A 179 3.82 22.37 26.73
CA THR A 179 2.44 21.97 26.43
C THR A 179 2.43 20.64 25.68
N HIS A 180 1.65 19.67 26.16
CA HIS A 180 1.53 18.34 25.58
C HIS A 180 0.11 18.06 25.05
N PHE A 181 0.04 17.34 23.94
CA PHE A 181 -1.21 16.96 23.29
C PHE A 181 -1.24 15.46 22.99
N ILE A 182 -2.42 14.83 23.09
CA ILE A 182 -2.73 13.61 22.37
C ILE A 182 -2.87 14.00 20.90
N ASN A 183 -2.15 13.31 20.02
CA ASN A 183 -2.01 13.72 18.64
C ASN A 183 -2.76 12.79 17.68
N TYR A 184 -3.47 13.39 16.73
CA TYR A 184 -4.17 12.71 15.65
C TYR A 184 -3.53 13.14 14.33
N THR A 185 -2.90 12.18 13.65
CA THR A 185 -2.09 12.41 12.45
C THR A 185 -2.74 11.79 11.21
N TYR A 186 -2.37 12.32 10.04
CA TYR A 186 -2.72 11.78 8.74
C TYR A 186 -1.54 12.00 7.76
N GLY A 187 -1.63 11.44 6.55
CA GLY A 187 -0.65 11.67 5.49
C GLY A 187 0.80 11.36 5.91
N ASN A 188 1.73 12.26 5.61
CA ASN A 188 3.17 12.13 5.86
C ASN A 188 3.57 12.01 7.34
N ARG A 189 2.66 12.30 8.29
CA ARG A 189 2.92 12.19 9.73
C ARG A 189 2.50 10.84 10.32
N LEU A 190 1.78 10.01 9.56
CA LEU A 190 1.36 8.67 9.99
C LEU A 190 2.57 7.75 10.19
N GLY A 191 2.58 7.02 11.31
CA GLY A 191 3.57 5.99 11.60
C GLY A 191 4.99 6.50 11.88
N LYS A 192 5.21 7.82 11.93
CA LYS A 192 6.50 8.41 12.27
C LYS A 192 6.84 8.14 13.74
N LEU A 193 8.11 7.79 14.01
CA LEU A 193 8.64 7.69 15.38
C LEU A 193 8.73 9.05 16.07
N THR A 194 9.12 9.05 17.34
CA THR A 194 9.37 10.31 18.06
C THR A 194 10.46 11.11 17.34
N ARG A 195 10.17 12.37 17.02
CA ARG A 195 11.08 13.32 16.36
C ARG A 195 11.07 14.63 17.13
N THR A 196 12.27 15.10 17.47
CA THR A 196 12.48 16.43 18.05
C THR A 196 13.82 17.00 17.55
N PRO A 197 13.89 18.27 17.13
CA PRO A 197 12.77 19.17 16.90
C PRO A 197 12.07 18.84 15.55
N ILE A 198 10.75 19.03 15.48
CA ILE A 198 9.97 18.88 14.23
C ILE A 198 8.92 20.00 14.12
N PRO A 199 8.57 20.47 12.91
CA PRO A 199 7.47 21.41 12.75
C PRO A 199 6.14 20.79 13.19
N VAL A 200 5.51 21.39 14.20
CA VAL A 200 4.18 21.04 14.72
C VAL A 200 3.21 22.14 14.31
N HIS A 201 2.42 21.86 13.28
CA HIS A 201 1.36 22.73 12.77
C HIS A 201 0.00 22.04 12.93
N GLY A 202 -1.04 22.76 13.33
CA GLY A 202 -2.37 22.19 13.45
C GLY A 202 -3.33 22.99 14.31
N ILE A 203 -4.37 22.30 14.80
CA ILE A 203 -5.34 22.86 15.74
C ILE A 203 -5.55 21.94 16.94
N ALA A 204 -5.66 22.52 18.13
CA ALA A 204 -5.87 21.78 19.36
C ALA A 204 -7.14 22.19 20.12
N LEU A 205 -7.79 21.22 20.75
CA LEU A 205 -8.93 21.39 21.64
C LEU A 205 -8.80 20.45 22.84
N ASP A 206 -8.82 21.00 24.05
CA ASP A 206 -8.82 20.25 25.31
C ASP A 206 -7.71 19.18 25.42
N GLY A 207 -6.52 19.49 24.92
CA GLY A 207 -5.36 18.60 24.93
C GLY A 207 -5.31 17.60 23.76
N GLU A 208 -6.24 17.66 22.81
CA GLU A 208 -6.22 16.85 21.57
C GLU A 208 -5.83 17.72 20.38
N LEU A 209 -4.84 17.29 19.61
CA LEU A 209 -4.28 17.99 18.45
C LEU A 209 -4.62 17.23 17.16
N ALA A 210 -5.22 17.92 16.19
CA ALA A 210 -5.16 17.51 14.79
C ALA A 210 -3.92 18.13 14.16
N MET A 211 -2.90 17.30 13.87
CA MET A 211 -1.63 17.74 13.31
C MET A 211 -1.65 17.68 11.78
N SER A 212 -1.19 18.76 11.14
CA SER A 212 -0.99 18.87 9.71
C SER A 212 0.03 17.83 9.21
N ASP A 213 -0.27 17.19 8.08
CA ASP A 213 0.65 16.28 7.43
C ASP A 213 1.81 17.01 6.73
N SER A 214 1.59 18.26 6.32
CA SER A 214 2.61 19.15 5.77
C SER A 214 3.52 19.71 6.87
N PRO A 215 4.86 19.69 6.68
CA PRO A 215 5.83 20.33 7.57
C PRO A 215 5.89 21.86 7.42
N VAL A 216 5.15 22.40 6.45
CA VAL A 216 5.01 23.85 6.24
C VAL A 216 3.54 24.24 6.32
N ARG A 217 3.24 25.38 6.95
CA ARG A 217 1.90 25.99 6.96
C ARG A 217 1.88 27.22 6.06
N VAL A 218 0.89 27.33 5.18
CA VAL A 218 0.67 28.57 4.41
C VAL A 218 0.10 29.65 5.33
N ILE A 219 0.70 30.83 5.31
CA ILE A 219 0.17 32.01 6.01
C ILE A 219 -1.07 32.50 5.25
N GLU A 220 -2.18 32.68 5.97
CA GLU A 220 -3.44 33.06 5.34
C GLU A 220 -3.41 34.53 4.84
N PRO A 221 -4.08 34.86 3.72
CA PRO A 221 -4.20 36.26 3.29
C PRO A 221 -4.87 37.13 4.37
N GLY A 222 -4.12 38.13 4.86
CA GLY A 222 -4.56 39.03 5.92
C GLY A 222 -4.24 38.57 7.35
N GLU A 223 -3.52 37.46 7.53
CA GLU A 223 -2.98 37.03 8.83
C GLU A 223 -1.84 37.94 9.27
N ILE A 224 -1.95 38.52 10.46
CA ILE A 224 -0.86 39.28 11.09
C ILE A 224 0.17 38.30 11.68
N VAL A 225 1.40 38.34 11.18
CA VAL A 225 2.54 37.53 11.65
C VAL A 225 3.43 38.35 12.58
N PRO A 226 3.86 37.81 13.74
CA PRO A 226 4.80 38.51 14.64
C PRO A 226 6.14 38.80 13.93
N PRO A 227 6.71 40.03 14.05
CA PRO A 227 7.92 40.41 13.34
C PRO A 227 9.12 39.48 13.58
N GLU A 228 9.25 38.94 14.79
CA GLU A 228 10.32 38.02 15.19
C GLU A 228 10.25 36.65 14.50
N ARG A 229 9.10 36.30 13.92
CA ARG A 229 8.92 35.06 13.16
C ARG A 229 9.32 35.23 11.70
N ILE A 230 9.47 36.46 11.20
CA ILE A 230 9.77 36.71 9.78
C ILE A 230 11.27 36.49 9.54
N SER A 231 11.61 35.66 8.55
CA SER A 231 13.01 35.41 8.21
C SER A 231 13.72 36.69 7.75
N ALA A 232 14.97 36.84 8.17
CA ALA A 232 15.85 37.90 7.68
C ALA A 232 16.24 37.70 6.20
N ASP A 233 16.23 36.44 5.73
CA ASP A 233 16.43 36.10 4.32
C ASP A 233 15.07 36.00 3.60
N GLN A 234 14.81 36.95 2.72
CA GLN A 234 13.57 36.99 1.93
C GLN A 234 13.72 36.37 0.53
N SER A 235 14.79 35.62 0.29
CA SER A 235 14.93 34.83 -0.93
C SER A 235 13.99 33.62 -0.92
N CYS A 236 13.51 33.24 -2.11
CA CYS A 236 12.69 32.05 -2.24
C CYS A 236 13.54 30.79 -2.04
N PRO A 237 13.22 29.88 -1.09
CA PRO A 237 14.04 28.70 -0.78
C PRO A 237 14.18 27.71 -1.94
N VAL A 238 13.29 27.76 -2.93
CA VAL A 238 13.33 26.87 -4.11
C VAL A 238 14.16 27.46 -5.25
N SER A 239 14.01 28.76 -5.52
CA SER A 239 14.64 29.42 -6.69
C SER A 239 15.80 30.34 -6.36
N GLN A 240 16.03 30.60 -5.06
CA GLN A 240 17.01 31.56 -4.51
C GLN A 240 16.85 33.01 -5.00
N LYS A 241 15.75 33.32 -5.71
CA LYS A 241 15.48 34.65 -6.23
C LYS A 241 14.99 35.57 -5.10
N ALA A 242 15.58 36.77 -5.01
CA ALA A 242 15.12 37.85 -4.14
C ALA A 242 14.06 38.72 -4.84
N GLY A 243 12.98 39.08 -4.12
CA GLY A 243 11.98 40.09 -4.54
C GLY A 243 10.61 39.55 -4.99
N SER A 244 9.56 40.30 -4.59
CA SER A 244 8.11 40.15 -4.78
C SER A 244 7.50 38.78 -4.40
N PRO A 245 7.19 38.55 -3.12
CA PRO A 245 6.59 37.31 -2.65
C PRO A 245 5.16 37.14 -3.17
N ALA A 246 4.86 35.95 -3.71
CA ALA A 246 3.50 35.54 -4.07
C ALA A 246 2.79 34.83 -2.91
N PHE A 247 3.55 34.11 -2.06
CA PHE A 247 3.03 33.38 -0.89
C PHE A 247 4.01 33.47 0.29
N ALA A 248 3.52 33.29 1.51
CA ALA A 248 4.33 33.15 2.72
C ALA A 248 4.01 31.83 3.42
N ILE A 249 5.04 31.15 3.93
CA ILE A 249 4.94 29.86 4.61
C ILE A 249 5.65 29.90 5.96
N ASP A 250 5.05 29.33 6.99
CA ASP A 250 5.69 29.02 8.27
C ASP A 250 6.34 27.64 8.18
N VAL A 251 7.63 27.53 8.51
CA VAL A 251 8.38 26.28 8.50
C VAL A 251 8.65 25.76 9.92
N GLY A 252 7.89 26.23 10.91
CA GLY A 252 8.01 25.88 12.32
C GLY A 252 8.95 26.82 13.07
N SER A 253 10.14 27.11 12.54
CA SER A 253 11.10 28.02 13.17
C SER A 253 10.91 29.50 12.78
N GLU A 254 10.57 29.75 11.51
CA GLU A 254 10.45 31.08 10.91
C GLU A 254 9.45 31.06 9.74
N VAL A 255 9.10 32.24 9.23
CA VAL A 255 8.27 32.45 8.04
C VAL A 255 9.16 32.81 6.85
N LYS A 256 9.00 32.06 5.76
CA LYS A 256 9.69 32.24 4.48
C LYS A 256 8.74 32.64 3.37
N TYR A 257 9.29 33.28 2.34
CA TYR A 257 8.54 33.78 1.21
C TYR A 257 8.79 32.96 -0.06
N LEU A 258 7.75 32.79 -0.87
CA LEU A 258 7.79 32.03 -2.13
C LEU A 258 7.43 32.94 -3.32
N CYS A 259 8.07 32.71 -4.46
CA CYS A 259 7.85 33.52 -5.66
C CYS A 259 6.80 32.95 -6.64
N SER A 260 6.24 31.75 -6.39
CA SER A 260 5.16 31.16 -7.21
C SER A 260 4.38 30.08 -6.44
N GLY A 261 3.19 29.71 -6.93
CA GLY A 261 2.38 28.63 -6.37
C GLY A 261 2.99 27.24 -6.58
N GLY A 262 3.72 27.02 -7.69
CA GLY A 262 4.45 25.77 -7.93
C GLY A 262 5.61 25.54 -6.95
N HIS A 263 6.20 26.63 -6.40
CA HIS A 263 7.24 26.52 -5.38
C HIS A 263 6.70 26.20 -3.98
N LEU A 264 5.39 26.31 -3.73
CA LEU A 264 4.80 25.87 -2.47
C LEU A 264 4.92 24.36 -2.31
N ILE A 265 4.55 23.63 -3.36
CA ILE A 265 4.63 22.16 -3.39
C ILE A 265 6.10 21.74 -3.26
N ALA A 266 6.99 22.30 -4.08
CA ALA A 266 8.42 21.98 -4.03
C ALA A 266 9.07 22.32 -2.67
N ALA A 267 8.66 23.41 -2.02
CA ALA A 267 9.14 23.75 -0.68
C ALA A 267 8.60 22.76 0.38
N ALA A 268 7.30 22.45 0.36
CA ALA A 268 6.69 21.48 1.26
C ALA A 268 7.33 20.09 1.12
N GLU A 269 7.57 19.65 -0.12
CA GLU A 269 8.29 18.41 -0.43
C GLU A 269 9.74 18.44 0.02
N GLY A 270 10.45 19.55 -0.16
CA GLY A 270 11.85 19.71 0.30
C GLY A 270 11.98 19.63 1.82
N TYR A 271 11.10 20.31 2.57
CA TYR A 271 11.05 20.21 4.02
C TYR A 271 10.54 18.84 4.50
N ALA A 272 9.60 18.21 3.77
CA ALA A 272 9.15 16.85 4.07
C ALA A 272 10.26 15.82 3.83
N ALA A 273 11.10 16.03 2.81
CA ALA A 273 12.26 15.19 2.54
C ALA A 273 13.29 15.27 3.68
N ALA A 274 13.50 16.45 4.27
CA ALA A 274 14.34 16.62 5.45
C ALA A 274 13.76 15.90 6.69
N ASP A 275 12.42 15.87 6.84
CA ASP A 275 11.72 15.09 7.87
C ASP A 275 11.73 13.57 7.60
N SER A 276 12.10 13.14 6.39
CA SER A 276 11.97 11.77 5.89
C SER A 276 13.22 10.89 6.02
N VAL A 277 14.24 11.29 6.81
CA VAL A 277 15.37 10.38 7.13
C VAL A 277 14.77 9.07 7.62
N ALA A 278 14.93 8.02 6.82
CA ALA A 278 14.19 6.77 6.93
C ALA A 278 14.29 6.22 8.36
N ASP A 279 13.20 5.63 8.86
CA ASP A 279 13.21 4.76 10.05
C ASP A 279 13.96 3.43 9.77
N GLY A 280 14.94 3.47 8.86
CA GLY A 280 15.94 2.45 8.63
C GLY A 280 16.94 2.40 9.78
N LEU A 281 17.95 1.54 9.63
CA LEU A 281 19.02 1.29 10.60
C LEU A 281 19.39 2.56 11.36
N ILE A 282 19.27 2.54 12.70
CA ILE A 282 19.80 3.62 13.51
C ILE A 282 21.31 3.49 13.36
N ALA A 283 21.92 4.44 12.65
CA ALA A 283 23.37 4.46 12.49
C ALA A 283 24.04 4.45 13.86
N GLN A 284 25.26 3.91 13.93
CA GLN A 284 26.08 3.94 15.14
C GLN A 284 26.00 5.32 15.82
N SER A 285 25.51 5.37 17.05
CA SER A 285 25.26 6.64 17.74
C SER A 285 25.57 6.53 19.22
N SER A 286 25.93 7.65 19.83
CA SER A 286 26.03 7.77 21.30
C SER A 286 24.68 7.55 22.00
N TRP A 287 23.58 7.53 21.25
CA TRP A 287 22.24 7.23 21.77
C TRP A 287 22.07 5.74 22.05
N THR A 288 22.46 4.88 21.11
CA THR A 288 22.31 3.42 21.23
C THR A 288 23.55 2.74 21.84
N GLU A 289 24.70 3.40 21.86
CA GLU A 289 25.98 2.82 22.32
C GLU A 289 26.73 3.69 23.34
N GLY A 290 27.64 3.08 24.07
CA GLY A 290 28.47 3.70 25.08
C GLY A 290 27.80 3.81 26.46
N PRO A 291 28.58 4.16 27.50
CA PRO A 291 28.06 4.41 28.84
C PRO A 291 26.90 5.42 28.83
N LYS A 292 25.91 5.19 29.70
CA LYS A 292 24.76 6.09 29.85
C LYS A 292 24.68 6.67 31.26
N THR A 293 24.28 7.94 31.38
CA THR A 293 23.82 8.51 32.65
C THR A 293 22.30 8.48 32.73
N LEU A 294 21.75 8.07 33.87
CA LEU A 294 20.30 7.94 34.09
C LEU A 294 19.87 8.61 35.39
N LEU A 295 18.86 9.47 35.33
CA LEU A 295 18.17 9.99 36.53
C LEU A 295 16.89 9.20 36.80
N TYR A 296 16.80 8.57 37.97
CA TYR A 296 15.60 7.82 38.36
C TYR A 296 14.88 8.53 39.52
N ILE A 297 13.77 9.18 39.16
CA ILE A 297 13.00 10.04 40.06
C ILE A 297 12.04 9.17 40.87
N ARG A 298 12.23 9.13 42.18
CA ARG A 298 11.28 8.48 43.10
C ARG A 298 10.18 9.46 43.45
N ALA A 299 8.98 9.29 42.89
CA ALA A 299 7.87 10.23 43.04
C ALA A 299 6.72 9.65 43.88
N ARG A 300 6.11 10.49 44.73
CA ARG A 300 4.84 10.19 45.42
C ARG A 300 3.80 11.27 45.16
N PHE A 301 2.52 10.90 45.18
CA PHE A 301 1.43 11.87 45.19
C PHE A 301 1.39 12.66 46.51
N SER A 302 0.82 13.86 46.48
CA SER A 302 0.82 14.76 47.65
C SER A 302 0.14 14.15 48.88
N ASP A 303 -0.84 13.27 48.66
CA ASP A 303 -1.64 12.54 49.65
C ASP A 303 -1.06 11.18 50.05
N GLN A 304 -0.01 10.69 49.39
CA GLN A 304 0.62 9.41 49.71
C GLN A 304 1.71 9.51 50.77
N SER A 305 1.83 8.48 51.61
CA SER A 305 2.93 8.30 52.56
C SER A 305 4.24 7.92 51.86
N GLU A 306 5.38 8.35 52.41
CA GLU A 306 6.72 7.98 51.91
C GLU A 306 6.96 6.47 51.91
N ALA A 307 6.36 5.74 52.85
CA ALA A 307 6.46 4.28 52.94
C ALA A 307 5.85 3.55 51.73
N SER A 308 5.03 4.24 50.93
CA SER A 308 4.39 3.67 49.74
C SER A 308 5.33 3.56 48.54
N ILE A 309 6.50 4.23 48.59
CA ILE A 309 7.46 4.27 47.49
C ILE A 309 8.64 3.35 47.80
N PRO A 310 9.13 2.56 46.82
CA PRO A 310 10.30 1.70 47.00
C PRO A 310 11.53 2.45 47.52
N SER A 311 12.40 1.72 48.21
CA SER A 311 13.67 2.23 48.71
C SER A 311 14.60 2.68 47.56
N GLU A 312 15.55 3.55 47.87
CA GLU A 312 16.61 3.93 46.93
C GLU A 312 17.39 2.71 46.44
N THR A 313 17.73 1.80 47.34
CA THR A 313 18.44 0.54 47.03
C THR A 313 17.65 -0.35 46.07
N THR A 314 16.33 -0.46 46.27
CA THR A 314 15.46 -1.22 45.36
C THR A 314 15.50 -0.62 43.96
N CYS A 315 15.32 0.70 43.86
CA CYS A 315 15.35 1.43 42.59
C CYS A 315 16.72 1.31 41.88
N ALA A 316 17.81 1.48 42.63
CA ALA A 316 19.16 1.33 42.11
C ALA A 316 19.43 -0.10 41.61
N LYS A 317 18.93 -1.12 42.33
CA LYS A 317 19.06 -2.52 41.92
C LYS A 317 18.32 -2.80 40.61
N THR A 318 17.09 -2.30 40.45
CA THR A 318 16.32 -2.46 39.20
C THR A 318 17.11 -1.96 37.98
N ILE A 319 17.71 -0.77 38.08
CA ILE A 319 18.50 -0.21 36.97
C ILE A 319 19.85 -0.91 36.81
N SER A 320 20.47 -1.36 37.90
CA SER A 320 21.70 -2.16 37.85
C SER A 320 21.47 -3.48 37.09
N ASP A 321 20.39 -4.20 37.40
CA ASP A 321 20.05 -5.46 36.73
C ASP A 321 19.72 -5.21 35.24
N MET A 322 19.02 -4.11 34.92
CA MET A 322 18.79 -3.68 33.53
C MET A 322 20.10 -3.37 32.80
N SER A 323 21.04 -2.70 33.47
CA SER A 323 22.36 -2.38 32.89
C SER A 323 23.15 -3.64 32.55
N ILE A 324 23.07 -4.69 33.39
CA ILE A 324 23.71 -5.99 33.11
C ILE A 324 23.06 -6.65 31.89
N PHE A 325 21.73 -6.60 31.81
CA PHE A 325 20.99 -7.11 30.66
C PHE A 325 21.40 -6.39 29.37
N PHE A 326 21.38 -5.06 29.34
CA PHE A 326 21.78 -4.27 28.16
C PHE A 326 23.23 -4.49 27.76
N ASN A 327 24.16 -4.61 28.72
CA ASN A 327 25.55 -4.97 28.40
C ASN A 327 25.61 -6.34 27.68
N THR A 328 24.88 -7.34 28.18
CA THR A 328 24.83 -8.68 27.59
C THR A 328 24.20 -8.66 26.19
N VAL A 329 23.04 -8.03 26.02
CA VAL A 329 22.31 -8.06 24.74
C VAL A 329 22.89 -7.14 23.67
N SER A 330 23.73 -6.18 24.07
CA SER A 330 24.46 -5.28 23.16
C SER A 330 25.88 -5.76 22.84
N TYR A 331 26.29 -6.93 23.35
CA TYR A 331 27.66 -7.43 23.25
C TYR A 331 28.71 -6.45 23.78
N GLY A 332 28.38 -5.75 24.87
CA GLY A 332 29.24 -4.74 25.49
C GLY A 332 29.22 -3.36 24.83
N LYS A 333 28.45 -3.16 23.74
CA LYS A 333 28.29 -1.83 23.12
C LYS A 333 27.56 -0.85 24.04
N GLN A 334 26.75 -1.33 24.98
CA GLN A 334 26.19 -0.53 26.07
C GLN A 334 26.74 -1.03 27.42
N PRO A 335 27.97 -0.65 27.79
CA PRO A 335 28.71 -1.31 28.87
C PRO A 335 28.19 -0.99 30.27
N SER A 336 27.59 0.19 30.47
CA SER A 336 27.12 0.64 31.79
C SER A 336 26.03 1.70 31.72
N ILE A 337 25.20 1.73 32.76
CA ILE A 337 24.23 2.78 33.02
C ILE A 337 24.48 3.31 34.44
N THR A 338 25.12 4.47 34.53
CA THR A 338 25.36 5.16 35.80
C THR A 338 24.08 5.86 36.24
N THR A 339 23.50 5.38 37.33
CA THR A 339 22.20 5.84 37.82
C THR A 339 22.34 6.78 39.01
N THR A 340 21.65 7.91 38.97
CA THR A 340 21.35 8.74 40.14
C THR A 340 19.90 8.49 40.53
N VAL A 341 19.65 8.03 41.75
CA VAL A 341 18.31 7.87 42.29
C VAL A 341 18.01 9.07 43.19
N THR A 342 16.88 9.74 42.99
CA THR A 342 16.55 10.91 43.79
C THR A 342 16.10 10.52 45.21
N PRO A 343 16.17 11.44 46.18
CA PRO A 343 15.26 11.44 47.31
C PRO A 343 13.79 11.40 46.83
N ILE A 344 12.84 11.13 47.73
CA ILE A 344 11.43 11.13 47.36
C ILE A 344 11.00 12.55 46.95
N ILE A 345 10.54 12.69 45.71
CA ILE A 345 9.95 13.89 45.14
C ILE A 345 8.44 13.87 45.38
N VAL A 346 7.93 14.93 45.98
CA VAL A 346 6.49 15.10 46.23
C VAL A 346 5.87 15.80 45.04
N LEU A 347 4.91 15.13 44.39
CA LEU A 347 4.15 15.71 43.30
C LEU A 347 3.13 16.73 43.84
N PRO A 348 2.79 17.77 43.06
CA PRO A 348 1.94 18.87 43.52
C PRO A 348 0.45 18.52 43.65
N LYS A 349 0.01 17.34 43.18
CA LYS A 349 -1.40 16.92 43.14
C LYS A 349 -1.58 15.55 43.78
N THR A 350 -2.80 15.29 44.23
CA THR A 350 -3.22 14.00 44.78
C THR A 350 -3.32 12.93 43.71
N GLU A 351 -3.32 11.66 44.13
CA GLU A 351 -3.48 10.53 43.21
C GLU A 351 -4.79 10.62 42.42
N ALA A 352 -5.88 11.01 43.09
CA ALA A 352 -7.21 11.13 42.50
C ALA A 352 -7.28 12.24 41.43
N GLU A 353 -6.62 13.37 41.66
CA GLU A 353 -6.58 14.48 40.70
C GLU A 353 -5.88 14.09 39.40
N TYR A 354 -4.74 13.39 39.48
CA TYR A 354 -4.08 12.90 38.28
C TYR A 354 -4.93 11.88 37.52
N LYS A 355 -5.60 10.95 38.22
CA LYS A 355 -6.49 9.96 37.59
C LYS A 355 -7.69 10.58 36.87
N ALA A 356 -8.16 11.74 37.34
CA ALA A 356 -9.28 12.44 36.73
C ALA A 356 -8.90 13.17 35.42
N MET A 357 -7.61 13.34 35.12
CA MET A 357 -7.14 14.04 33.92
C MET A 357 -7.07 13.13 32.69
N THR A 358 -7.47 13.63 31.53
CA THR A 358 -7.39 12.92 30.24
C THR A 358 -5.97 12.48 29.87
N SER A 359 -4.94 13.24 30.29
CA SER A 359 -3.51 12.94 30.08
C SER A 359 -2.74 13.00 31.41
N GLY A 360 -3.31 12.40 32.47
CA GLY A 360 -2.77 12.49 33.82
C GLY A 360 -1.35 11.95 33.98
N ASP A 361 -0.99 10.89 33.27
CA ASP A 361 0.36 10.30 33.22
C ASP A 361 1.38 11.27 32.60
N MET A 362 0.99 11.96 31.52
CA MET A 362 1.81 12.99 30.89
C MET A 362 2.02 14.21 31.79
N GLN A 363 0.96 14.65 32.47
CA GLN A 363 1.08 15.72 33.46
C GLN A 363 1.95 15.31 34.64
N LEU A 364 1.83 14.06 35.12
CA LEU A 364 2.66 13.50 36.18
C LEU A 364 4.14 13.58 35.82
N MET A 365 4.52 13.20 34.60
CA MET A 365 5.90 13.31 34.14
C MET A 365 6.40 14.75 34.15
N THR A 366 5.57 15.68 33.66
CA THR A 366 5.88 17.12 33.64
C THR A 366 6.14 17.64 35.06
N ASP A 367 5.23 17.35 35.98
CA ASP A 367 5.31 17.79 37.37
C ASP A 367 6.49 17.12 38.10
N ALA A 368 6.76 15.85 37.84
CA ALA A 368 7.91 15.13 38.41
C ALA A 368 9.24 15.75 37.98
N ARG A 369 9.38 16.11 36.70
CA ARG A 369 10.58 16.78 36.16
C ARG A 369 10.77 18.16 36.76
N ALA A 370 9.70 18.95 36.87
CA ALA A 370 9.76 20.28 37.46
C ALA A 370 10.13 20.22 38.96
N ALA A 371 9.51 19.30 39.70
CA ALA A 371 9.78 19.11 41.12
C ALA A 371 11.19 18.54 41.37
N SER A 372 11.65 17.58 40.57
CA SER A 372 13.02 17.04 40.68
C SER A 372 14.07 18.12 40.38
N LYS A 373 13.84 18.95 39.36
CA LYS A 373 14.72 20.07 39.01
C LYS A 373 14.81 21.08 40.15
N THR A 374 13.69 21.41 40.79
CA THR A 374 13.65 22.28 41.97
C THR A 374 14.44 21.67 43.14
N ALA A 375 14.42 20.35 43.27
CA ALA A 375 15.22 19.61 44.26
C ALA A 375 16.70 19.43 43.87
N GLY A 376 17.17 20.03 42.77
CA GLY A 376 18.55 19.97 42.30
C GLY A 376 18.86 18.86 41.30
N TYR A 377 17.86 18.11 40.84
CA TYR A 377 18.00 16.99 39.91
C TYR A 377 17.31 17.31 38.57
N ASP A 378 18.03 18.01 37.69
CA ASP A 378 17.52 18.36 36.35
C ASP A 378 17.67 17.17 35.38
N THR A 379 16.56 16.69 34.81
CA THR A 379 16.56 15.65 33.77
C THR A 379 17.43 15.99 32.56
N ALA A 380 17.61 17.28 32.23
CA ALA A 380 18.44 17.70 31.11
C ALA A 380 19.94 17.42 31.31
N SER A 381 20.37 17.17 32.55
CA SER A 381 21.76 16.82 32.89
C SER A 381 22.09 15.33 32.68
N TYR A 382 21.09 14.52 32.29
CA TYR A 382 21.21 13.08 32.13
C TYR A 382 20.80 12.68 30.72
N GLN A 383 21.40 11.60 30.21
CA GLN A 383 21.04 11.09 28.89
C GLN A 383 19.67 10.42 28.90
N TRP A 384 19.35 9.72 29.98
CA TRP A 384 18.04 9.09 30.22
C TRP A 384 17.45 9.51 31.55
N TYR A 385 16.13 9.42 31.66
CA TYR A 385 15.44 9.58 32.93
C TYR A 385 14.20 8.68 33.00
N GLY A 386 13.75 8.42 34.22
CA GLY A 386 12.48 7.75 34.47
C GLY A 386 11.86 8.19 35.80
N VAL A 387 10.56 8.02 35.93
CA VAL A 387 9.79 8.35 37.14
C VAL A 387 9.18 7.07 37.69
N ARG A 388 9.59 6.71 38.92
CA ARG A 388 9.05 5.58 39.68
C ARG A 388 7.98 6.08 40.65
N TYR A 389 6.75 5.58 40.50
CA TYR A 389 5.61 5.94 41.37
C TYR A 389 4.65 4.74 41.55
N VAL A 390 3.84 4.73 42.60
CA VAL A 390 2.91 3.63 42.92
C VAL A 390 1.47 4.11 42.83
N GLY A 391 0.61 3.35 42.15
CA GLY A 391 -0.77 3.77 41.85
C GLY A 391 -0.82 4.82 40.72
N GLY A 392 -1.73 5.79 40.82
CA GLY A 392 -1.75 6.93 39.92
C GLY A 392 -2.47 6.74 38.58
N PRO A 393 -2.33 7.72 37.66
CA PRO A 393 -2.87 7.63 36.31
C PRO A 393 -2.12 6.56 35.49
N GLY A 394 -2.80 6.03 34.48
CA GLY A 394 -2.26 5.01 33.58
C GLY A 394 -2.39 3.59 34.13
N SER A 395 -3.07 2.72 33.37
CA SER A 395 -3.27 1.30 33.69
C SER A 395 -2.13 0.43 33.14
N PHE A 396 -0.88 0.83 33.38
CA PHE A 396 0.32 0.16 32.89
C PHE A 396 1.30 -0.25 34.00
N SER A 397 2.19 -1.20 33.70
CA SER A 397 3.35 -1.57 34.52
C SER A 397 4.56 -0.67 34.21
N GLY A 398 4.69 -0.28 32.95
CA GLY A 398 5.65 0.68 32.44
C GLY A 398 5.11 1.38 31.18
N GLN A 399 5.62 2.57 30.89
CA GLN A 399 5.37 3.31 29.66
C GLN A 399 6.63 4.08 29.29
N ALA A 400 6.90 4.26 28.00
CA ALA A 400 8.09 4.94 27.52
C ALA A 400 7.86 5.69 26.21
N TRP A 401 8.76 6.63 25.94
CA TRP A 401 8.86 7.27 24.63
C TRP A 401 9.62 6.39 23.65
N VAL A 402 9.12 6.22 22.43
CA VAL A 402 9.86 5.47 21.41
C VAL A 402 10.90 6.36 20.75
N GLY A 403 12.18 6.06 20.94
CA GLY A 403 13.30 6.80 20.33
C GLY A 403 13.70 8.10 21.05
N SER A 404 13.22 8.32 22.28
CA SER A 404 13.56 9.50 23.10
C SER A 404 13.68 9.10 24.58
N ALA A 405 14.32 9.92 25.41
CA ALA A 405 14.39 9.67 26.85
C ALA A 405 13.04 9.88 27.54
N GLY A 406 12.76 9.04 28.53
CA GLY A 406 11.69 9.23 29.50
C GLY A 406 10.84 7.97 29.68
N VAL A 407 10.82 7.46 30.91
CA VAL A 407 10.06 6.25 31.29
C VAL A 407 9.18 6.52 32.49
N TRP A 408 7.95 6.02 32.46
CA TRP A 408 7.07 5.86 33.61
C TRP A 408 7.20 4.43 34.12
N MET A 409 7.55 4.26 35.39
CA MET A 409 7.68 2.94 36.01
C MET A 409 6.74 2.78 37.20
N LYS A 410 5.94 1.71 37.19
CA LYS A 410 5.06 1.31 38.30
C LYS A 410 5.49 0.00 38.98
N THR A 411 6.50 -0.68 38.44
CA THR A 411 7.10 -1.92 38.98
C THR A 411 8.60 -1.77 39.22
N ASP A 412 9.18 -2.73 39.94
CA ASP A 412 10.63 -2.82 40.22
C ASP A 412 11.29 -3.96 39.42
N SER A 413 10.59 -4.49 38.41
CA SER A 413 11.09 -5.52 37.49
C SER A 413 12.17 -4.96 36.54
N ALA A 414 13.34 -5.57 36.56
CA ALA A 414 14.42 -5.28 35.61
C ALA A 414 14.05 -5.63 34.16
N GLY A 415 13.17 -6.62 33.95
CA GLY A 415 12.67 -6.98 32.63
C GLY A 415 11.75 -5.91 32.05
N VAL A 416 10.85 -5.35 32.87
CA VAL A 416 10.01 -4.22 32.47
C VAL A 416 10.86 -2.98 32.24
N ALA A 417 11.85 -2.71 33.10
CA ALA A 417 12.80 -1.63 32.82
C ALA A 417 13.53 -1.84 31.47
N ALA A 418 14.08 -3.02 31.21
CA ALA A 418 14.74 -3.32 29.93
C ALA A 418 13.78 -3.15 28.73
N HIS A 419 12.50 -3.46 28.89
CA HIS A 419 11.45 -3.24 27.90
C HIS A 419 11.24 -1.75 27.63
N GLU A 420 10.95 -0.96 28.67
CA GLU A 420 10.65 0.46 28.54
C GLU A 420 11.84 1.27 28.01
N TRP A 421 13.05 1.01 28.50
CA TRP A 421 14.24 1.66 27.94
C TRP A 421 14.61 1.10 26.55
N GLY A 422 14.13 -0.09 26.19
CA GLY A 422 14.14 -0.57 24.81
C GLY A 422 13.32 0.31 23.86
N HIS A 423 12.18 0.83 24.31
CA HIS A 423 11.44 1.85 23.56
C HIS A 423 12.24 3.14 23.43
N ASN A 424 12.88 3.65 24.49
CA ASN A 424 13.73 4.85 24.38
C ASN A 424 14.84 4.71 23.32
N LEU A 425 15.31 3.47 23.07
CA LEU A 425 16.28 3.14 22.01
C LEU A 425 15.66 3.09 20.60
N GLY A 426 14.34 3.15 20.47
CA GLY A 426 13.60 3.12 19.20
C GLY A 426 13.06 1.74 18.81
N LEU A 427 13.03 0.78 19.75
CA LEU A 427 12.43 -0.53 19.52
C LEU A 427 10.91 -0.48 19.70
N TRP A 428 10.21 -1.30 18.92
CA TRP A 428 8.79 -1.56 19.08
C TRP A 428 8.57 -2.91 19.75
N HIS A 429 7.32 -3.19 20.12
CA HIS A 429 6.96 -4.50 20.61
C HIS A 429 7.34 -5.61 19.64
N ALA A 430 7.77 -6.73 20.22
CA ALA A 430 8.01 -7.96 19.51
C ALA A 430 6.73 -8.80 19.52
N ASN A 431 6.12 -8.90 18.35
CA ASN A 431 4.78 -9.42 18.16
C ASN A 431 4.85 -10.85 17.57
N SER A 432 3.72 -11.52 17.46
CA SER A 432 3.59 -12.71 16.61
C SER A 432 2.53 -12.50 15.55
N TRP A 433 2.63 -13.26 14.46
CA TRP A 433 1.60 -13.27 13.44
C TRP A 433 0.43 -14.16 13.86
N ASN A 434 -0.79 -13.66 13.63
CA ASN A 434 -2.04 -14.37 13.83
C ASN A 434 -2.72 -14.52 12.47
N PRO A 435 -2.44 -15.61 11.73
CA PRO A 435 -3.14 -15.87 10.50
C PRO A 435 -4.61 -16.17 10.78
N THR A 436 -5.48 -15.74 9.88
CA THR A 436 -6.92 -16.06 9.88
C THR A 436 -7.19 -17.49 9.38
N THR A 437 -6.21 -18.09 8.71
CA THR A 437 -6.24 -19.46 8.19
C THR A 437 -5.13 -20.29 8.82
N LEU A 438 -5.04 -21.57 8.43
CA LEU A 438 -3.92 -22.43 8.79
C LEU A 438 -2.62 -22.09 8.05
N ASP A 439 -2.63 -21.17 7.10
CA ASP A 439 -1.39 -20.73 6.46
C ASP A 439 -0.61 -19.88 7.47
N PRO A 440 0.59 -20.31 7.94
CA PRO A 440 1.43 -19.52 8.84
C PRO A 440 1.68 -18.09 8.37
N ILE A 441 1.52 -17.86 7.06
CA ILE A 441 1.88 -16.62 6.41
C ILE A 441 0.77 -16.02 5.54
N GLY A 442 -0.45 -16.52 5.66
CA GLY A 442 -1.62 -15.93 4.98
C GLY A 442 -2.15 -14.69 5.70
N ALA A 443 -3.22 -14.10 5.14
CA ALA A 443 -3.96 -12.97 5.74
C ALA A 443 -4.14 -13.13 7.25
N GLY A 444 -3.84 -12.07 7.98
CA GLY A 444 -3.79 -12.11 9.43
C GLY A 444 -3.63 -10.74 10.06
N GLY A 445 -3.72 -10.73 11.37
CA GLY A 445 -3.27 -9.62 12.20
C GLY A 445 -1.97 -9.98 12.91
N HIS A 446 -1.46 -9.07 13.74
CA HIS A 446 -0.42 -9.42 14.69
C HIS A 446 -1.00 -9.47 16.10
N GLN A 447 -0.52 -10.40 16.91
CA GLN A 447 -0.68 -10.36 18.36
C GLN A 447 0.45 -9.52 18.93
N GLU A 448 0.09 -8.41 19.53
CA GLU A 448 1.03 -7.60 20.30
C GLU A 448 1.59 -8.37 21.49
N TYR A 449 2.88 -8.19 21.81
CA TYR A 449 3.61 -9.02 22.78
C TYR A 449 3.57 -10.52 22.45
N GLY A 450 3.43 -10.84 21.18
CA GLY A 450 3.25 -12.20 20.72
C GLY A 450 4.55 -13.00 20.61
N ASN A 451 5.72 -12.36 20.65
CA ASN A 451 7.01 -13.06 20.67
C ASN A 451 7.54 -13.19 22.10
N SER A 452 7.19 -14.29 22.76
CA SER A 452 7.56 -14.56 24.15
C SER A 452 9.05 -14.81 24.38
N TYR A 453 9.89 -14.79 23.33
CA TYR A 453 11.33 -15.04 23.42
C TYR A 453 12.16 -13.75 23.44
N ASP A 454 11.50 -12.61 23.34
CA ASP A 454 12.10 -11.28 23.30
C ASP A 454 11.57 -10.44 24.48
N THR A 455 12.44 -9.65 25.12
CA THR A 455 12.04 -8.69 26.15
C THR A 455 11.02 -7.69 25.60
N MET A 456 11.11 -7.28 24.34
CA MET A 456 10.11 -6.43 23.69
C MET A 456 8.77 -7.14 23.45
N GLY A 457 8.69 -8.47 23.64
CA GLY A 457 7.47 -9.26 23.50
C GLY A 457 7.00 -9.92 24.79
N SER A 458 7.70 -9.72 25.91
CA SER A 458 7.36 -10.38 27.19
C SER A 458 7.68 -9.58 28.45
N ALA A 459 8.43 -8.48 28.33
CA ALA A 459 8.93 -7.67 29.44
C ALA A 459 9.71 -8.47 30.50
N ASN A 460 10.35 -9.57 30.09
CA ASN A 460 11.23 -10.39 30.93
C ASN A 460 12.71 -10.10 30.64
N GLY A 461 13.57 -10.26 31.65
CA GLY A 461 15.04 -10.21 31.51
C GLY A 461 15.68 -11.61 31.51
N GLY A 462 17.00 -11.69 31.37
CA GLY A 462 17.71 -12.99 31.29
C GLY A 462 17.72 -13.52 29.85
N ASN A 463 17.25 -14.75 29.61
CA ASN A 463 17.32 -15.41 28.28
C ASN A 463 16.44 -14.75 27.19
N TYR A 464 15.60 -13.78 27.55
CA TYR A 464 14.64 -13.09 26.67
C TYR A 464 15.33 -11.99 25.83
N HIS A 465 16.49 -12.32 25.30
CA HIS A 465 17.32 -11.45 24.50
C HIS A 465 16.56 -10.79 23.33
N PHE A 466 16.78 -9.48 23.10
CA PHE A 466 16.30 -8.80 21.89
C PHE A 466 16.64 -9.61 20.64
N ASN A 467 15.73 -9.63 19.68
CA ASN A 467 15.88 -10.34 18.43
C ASN A 467 16.96 -9.74 17.52
N ALA A 468 17.53 -10.57 16.64
CA ALA A 468 18.61 -10.15 15.73
C ALA A 468 18.23 -8.95 14.86
N GLY A 469 16.94 -8.79 14.48
CA GLY A 469 16.47 -7.64 13.71
C GLY A 469 16.49 -6.35 14.54
N SER A 470 15.97 -6.39 15.77
CA SER A 470 16.04 -5.30 16.73
C SER A 470 17.49 -4.93 17.07
N ARG A 471 18.36 -5.92 17.31
CA ARG A 471 19.79 -5.67 17.55
C ARG A 471 20.49 -5.06 16.34
N ASN A 472 20.14 -5.50 15.13
CA ASN A 472 20.65 -4.90 13.90
C ASN A 472 20.17 -3.46 13.72
N LYS A 473 18.91 -3.17 14.09
CA LYS A 473 18.37 -1.80 14.09
C LYS A 473 19.14 -0.86 15.01
N LEU A 474 19.61 -1.35 16.16
CA LEU A 474 20.39 -0.59 17.14
C LEU A 474 21.90 -0.51 16.85
N ASP A 475 22.35 -1.12 15.75
CA ASP A 475 23.76 -1.41 15.43
C ASP A 475 24.46 -2.34 16.45
N TRP A 476 23.74 -2.93 17.40
CA TRP A 476 24.31 -3.91 18.34
C TRP A 476 24.72 -5.21 17.65
N LEU A 477 24.03 -5.56 16.56
CA LEU A 477 24.42 -6.61 15.63
C LEU A 477 24.66 -5.98 14.24
N PRO A 478 25.88 -5.53 13.93
CA PRO A 478 26.15 -4.80 12.69
C PRO A 478 25.87 -5.64 11.44
N ASN A 479 25.66 -4.98 10.29
CA ASN A 479 25.30 -5.66 9.03
C ASN A 479 26.35 -6.69 8.57
N ASP A 480 27.63 -6.47 8.85
CA ASP A 480 28.71 -7.41 8.54
C ASP A 480 28.74 -8.62 9.50
N HIS A 481 27.83 -8.73 10.46
CA HIS A 481 27.57 -9.92 11.29
C HIS A 481 26.22 -10.57 10.97
N VAL A 482 25.55 -10.12 9.90
CA VAL A 482 24.27 -10.64 9.41
C VAL A 482 24.43 -11.13 7.97
N HIS A 483 23.92 -12.33 7.65
CA HIS A 483 23.75 -12.74 6.26
C HIS A 483 22.64 -11.92 5.62
N THR A 484 22.93 -11.21 4.52
CA THR A 484 21.90 -10.59 3.68
C THR A 484 21.71 -11.45 2.43
N VAL A 485 20.59 -12.16 2.37
CA VAL A 485 20.32 -13.20 1.38
C VAL A 485 19.46 -12.66 0.25
N SER A 486 19.94 -12.81 -0.98
CA SER A 486 19.26 -12.43 -2.22
C SER A 486 19.34 -13.52 -3.31
N ALA A 487 20.02 -14.65 -3.02
CA ALA A 487 20.16 -15.78 -3.92
C ALA A 487 20.09 -17.10 -3.13
N SER A 488 19.86 -18.20 -3.82
CA SER A 488 19.89 -19.53 -3.21
C SER A 488 21.28 -19.89 -2.67
N GLY A 489 21.34 -20.62 -1.56
CA GLY A 489 22.60 -21.07 -0.97
C GLY A 489 22.44 -21.66 0.43
N THR A 490 23.54 -22.17 0.99
CA THR A 490 23.60 -22.66 2.36
C THR A 490 24.30 -21.63 3.25
N TYR A 491 23.64 -21.25 4.33
CA TYR A 491 24.10 -20.20 5.24
C TYR A 491 24.20 -20.73 6.67
N LYS A 492 25.38 -20.61 7.28
CA LYS A 492 25.58 -20.95 8.68
C LYS A 492 25.16 -19.79 9.58
N VAL A 493 24.17 -20.01 10.43
CA VAL A 493 23.63 -19.02 11.37
C VAL A 493 24.06 -19.39 12.79
N TYR A 494 24.93 -18.57 13.37
CA TYR A 494 25.39 -18.72 14.74
C TYR A 494 24.35 -18.19 15.73
N ALA A 495 24.37 -18.72 16.95
CA ALA A 495 23.49 -18.30 18.02
C ALA A 495 23.60 -16.78 18.27
N VAL A 496 22.47 -16.08 18.30
CA VAL A 496 22.43 -14.63 18.58
C VAL A 496 22.50 -14.36 20.09
N ASP A 497 22.12 -15.33 20.91
CA ASP A 497 22.08 -15.24 22.37
C ASP A 497 23.41 -15.62 23.06
N THR A 498 24.53 -15.37 22.39
CA THR A 498 25.87 -15.38 22.99
C THR A 498 26.11 -14.14 23.85
N THR A 499 27.16 -14.18 24.67
CA THR A 499 27.60 -13.06 25.51
C THR A 499 28.52 -12.06 24.80
N ALA A 500 29.01 -12.40 23.61
CA ALA A 500 29.92 -11.56 22.83
C ALA A 500 29.54 -11.58 21.34
N LEU A 501 29.86 -10.48 20.66
CA LEU A 501 29.79 -10.35 19.20
C LEU A 501 30.88 -11.25 18.62
N LEU A 502 30.49 -12.18 17.74
CA LEU A 502 31.42 -13.10 17.11
C LEU A 502 32.22 -12.40 16.01
N SER A 503 33.14 -13.13 15.36
CA SER A 503 33.86 -12.56 14.22
C SER A 503 32.90 -12.27 13.04
N THR A 504 33.32 -11.40 12.11
CA THR A 504 32.55 -11.13 10.89
C THR A 504 32.39 -12.36 9.98
N SER A 505 33.13 -13.44 10.21
CA SER A 505 32.93 -14.72 9.51
C SER A 505 31.84 -15.60 10.14
N GLU A 506 31.46 -15.31 11.38
CA GLU A 506 30.51 -16.08 12.19
C GLU A 506 29.20 -15.29 12.37
N LYS A 507 28.41 -15.20 11.30
CA LYS A 507 27.20 -14.37 11.28
C LYS A 507 26.14 -14.87 12.26
N GLN A 508 25.63 -13.99 13.12
CA GLN A 508 24.66 -14.30 14.19
C GLN A 508 23.21 -13.96 13.83
N GLY A 509 22.96 -13.54 12.59
CA GLY A 509 21.63 -13.33 12.06
C GLY A 509 21.58 -13.62 10.57
N LEU A 510 20.40 -13.93 10.06
CA LEU A 510 20.16 -14.07 8.63
C LEU A 510 18.90 -13.29 8.27
N ARG A 511 19.02 -12.42 7.27
CA ARG A 511 17.92 -11.65 6.70
C ARG A 511 17.77 -11.98 5.23
N ILE A 512 16.54 -12.30 4.82
CA ILE A 512 16.18 -12.46 3.41
C ILE A 512 15.44 -11.19 2.98
N LEU A 513 15.87 -10.61 1.86
CA LEU A 513 15.26 -9.42 1.26
C LEU A 513 14.44 -9.87 0.03
N PRO A 514 13.11 -9.99 0.13
CA PRO A 514 12.27 -10.33 -1.02
C PRO A 514 12.39 -9.27 -2.11
N THR A 515 12.34 -9.72 -3.36
CA THR A 515 12.38 -8.85 -4.55
C THR A 515 11.01 -8.26 -4.90
N LYS A 516 9.95 -8.69 -4.19
CA LYS A 516 8.57 -8.26 -4.37
C LYS A 516 7.93 -8.05 -3.00
N ASN A 517 6.96 -7.14 -2.94
CA ASN A 517 6.14 -6.98 -1.74
C ASN A 517 5.24 -8.21 -1.53
N LYS A 518 4.94 -8.49 -0.26
CA LYS A 518 4.01 -9.53 0.15
C LYS A 518 2.61 -8.94 0.30
N LEU A 519 1.61 -9.64 -0.22
CA LEU A 519 0.21 -9.26 -0.04
C LEU A 519 -0.36 -9.93 1.20
N PHE A 520 -1.06 -9.16 2.02
CA PHE A 520 -1.82 -9.63 3.18
C PHE A 520 -3.26 -9.17 3.01
N GLY A 521 -4.15 -10.03 2.54
CA GLY A 521 -5.48 -9.58 2.11
C GLY A 521 -5.38 -8.47 1.05
N THR A 522 -5.81 -7.26 1.39
CA THR A 522 -5.79 -6.08 0.48
C THR A 522 -4.57 -5.17 0.63
N THR A 523 -3.71 -5.39 1.64
CA THR A 523 -2.53 -4.55 1.90
C THR A 523 -1.28 -5.16 1.29
N ASN A 524 -0.39 -4.31 0.78
CA ASN A 524 0.89 -4.73 0.22
C ASN A 524 2.02 -4.23 1.14
N GLU A 525 2.77 -5.14 1.74
CA GLU A 525 3.82 -4.81 2.70
C GLU A 525 5.16 -5.35 2.15
N THR A 526 6.18 -4.50 2.13
CA THR A 526 7.55 -5.01 1.98
C THR A 526 7.90 -5.74 3.27
N VAL A 527 7.97 -7.06 3.20
CA VAL A 527 8.38 -7.89 4.33
C VAL A 527 9.85 -8.24 4.19
N GLN A 528 10.56 -8.31 5.31
CA GLN A 528 11.90 -8.89 5.36
C GLN A 528 11.85 -10.07 6.30
N TYR A 529 12.26 -11.25 5.85
CA TYR A 529 12.36 -12.40 6.73
C TYR A 529 13.64 -12.32 7.54
N TRP A 530 13.54 -12.63 8.82
CA TRP A 530 14.67 -12.77 9.71
C TRP A 530 14.66 -14.16 10.34
N LEU A 531 15.83 -14.78 10.37
CA LEU A 531 16.07 -16.07 10.98
C LEU A 531 17.14 -15.92 12.06
N GLU A 532 16.94 -16.62 13.18
CA GLU A 532 17.93 -16.67 14.27
C GLU A 532 17.93 -18.02 14.99
N HIS A 533 19.09 -18.38 15.52
CA HIS A 533 19.25 -19.51 16.42
C HIS A 533 19.39 -19.02 17.87
N ARG A 534 18.71 -19.70 18.81
CA ARG A 534 18.68 -19.38 20.24
C ARG A 534 19.19 -20.55 21.07
N ALA A 535 20.46 -20.53 21.46
CA ALA A 535 21.12 -21.62 22.16
C ALA A 535 20.78 -21.68 23.67
N LEU A 536 20.37 -20.57 24.29
CA LEU A 536 20.01 -20.51 25.71
C LEU A 536 18.66 -21.20 26.00
N TRP A 537 17.89 -21.51 24.96
CA TRP A 537 16.57 -22.15 25.07
C TRP A 537 16.63 -23.66 24.85
N SER A 538 17.67 -24.31 25.36
CA SER A 538 17.93 -25.74 25.19
C SER A 538 16.84 -26.67 25.74
N GLY A 539 16.04 -26.20 26.71
CA GLY A 539 14.89 -26.92 27.26
C GLY A 539 13.66 -26.95 26.34
N ASN A 540 13.60 -26.07 25.33
CA ASN A 540 12.56 -26.09 24.32
C ASN A 540 13.02 -26.96 23.14
N ALA A 541 12.32 -28.06 22.89
CA ALA A 541 12.73 -29.04 21.88
C ALA A 541 12.81 -28.44 20.46
N TRP A 542 11.93 -27.48 20.14
CA TRP A 542 11.83 -26.85 18.82
C TRP A 542 12.98 -25.88 18.58
N MET A 543 13.19 -24.92 19.48
CA MET A 543 14.30 -23.95 19.37
C MET A 543 15.66 -24.63 19.46
N ASN A 544 15.79 -25.67 20.29
CA ASN A 544 17.04 -26.42 20.38
C ASN A 544 17.37 -27.16 19.07
N GLN A 545 16.38 -27.54 18.27
CA GLN A 545 16.57 -28.27 17.02
C GLN A 545 16.19 -27.44 15.80
N GLY A 546 16.20 -26.10 15.90
CA GLY A 546 15.66 -25.27 14.83
C GLY A 546 16.10 -23.83 14.86
N VAL A 547 15.63 -23.10 13.84
CA VAL A 547 15.78 -21.65 13.72
C VAL A 547 14.41 -21.00 13.82
N MET A 548 14.34 -19.91 14.56
CA MET A 548 13.13 -19.10 14.62
C MET A 548 12.98 -18.31 13.33
N LEU A 549 11.75 -18.22 12.83
CA LEU A 549 11.40 -17.43 11.66
C LEU A 549 10.49 -16.28 12.08
N ARG A 550 10.80 -15.08 11.59
CA ARG A 550 9.97 -13.88 11.77
C ARG A 550 10.01 -13.05 10.51
N TRP A 551 9.10 -12.08 10.41
CA TRP A 551 9.26 -10.99 9.45
C TRP A 551 9.13 -9.62 10.13
N SER A 552 9.66 -8.61 9.46
CA SER A 552 9.47 -7.19 9.81
C SER A 552 8.86 -6.43 8.63
N GLY A 553 7.95 -5.51 8.94
CA GLY A 553 7.25 -4.64 7.99
C GLY A 553 7.90 -3.26 7.78
N ASN A 554 7.46 -2.54 6.73
CA ASN A 554 8.17 -1.37 6.17
C ASN A 554 7.99 -0.02 6.91
N ALA A 555 7.15 0.10 7.95
CA ALA A 555 6.88 1.40 8.59
C ALA A 555 6.99 1.42 10.12
N SER A 556 7.13 0.28 10.79
CA SER A 556 7.21 0.25 12.25
C SER A 556 8.36 -0.62 12.78
N GLY A 557 9.03 -1.45 11.98
CA GLY A 557 10.07 -2.34 12.52
C GLY A 557 9.55 -3.27 13.64
N SER A 558 8.24 -3.48 13.74
CA SER A 558 7.64 -4.44 14.66
C SER A 558 8.05 -5.85 14.22
N ASP A 559 8.74 -6.56 15.10
CA ASP A 559 9.01 -7.98 14.93
C ASP A 559 7.69 -8.77 14.93
N ARG A 560 7.56 -9.77 14.05
CA ARG A 560 6.39 -10.66 14.01
C ARG A 560 6.89 -12.10 13.87
N LEU A 561 6.95 -12.81 15.00
CA LEU A 561 7.22 -14.25 15.07
C LEU A 561 6.18 -15.01 14.24
N ILE A 562 6.66 -15.86 13.32
CA ILE A 562 5.82 -16.72 12.50
C ILE A 562 5.75 -18.08 13.17
N ASP A 563 4.53 -18.47 13.56
CA ASP A 563 4.26 -19.82 14.03
C ASP A 563 4.24 -20.79 12.83
N THR A 564 5.30 -21.58 12.68
CA THR A 564 5.43 -22.54 11.58
C THR A 564 4.69 -23.86 11.81
N THR A 565 3.95 -23.97 12.92
CA THR A 565 3.14 -25.13 13.32
C THR A 565 1.76 -24.71 13.83
N PRO A 566 0.99 -23.94 13.05
CA PRO A 566 -0.30 -23.42 13.49
C PRO A 566 -1.24 -24.53 13.95
N GLN A 567 -1.96 -24.25 15.04
CA GLN A 567 -2.89 -25.18 15.72
C GLN A 567 -2.22 -26.39 16.41
N SER A 568 -0.92 -26.34 16.66
CA SER A 568 -0.26 -27.34 17.50
C SER A 568 -0.70 -27.28 18.97
N ALA A 569 -0.28 -28.29 19.73
CA ALA A 569 -0.42 -28.34 21.19
C ALA A 569 0.30 -27.20 21.92
N ASP A 570 1.39 -26.70 21.35
CA ASP A 570 2.37 -25.81 21.99
C ASP A 570 2.12 -24.33 21.62
N GLY A 571 1.04 -24.06 20.89
CA GLY A 571 0.61 -22.73 20.51
C GLY A 571 1.66 -22.09 19.60
N LYS A 572 2.33 -21.06 20.11
CA LYS A 572 3.43 -20.38 19.39
C LYS A 572 4.81 -20.72 19.94
N THR A 573 4.85 -21.58 20.96
CA THR A 573 6.11 -21.93 21.63
C THR A 573 6.92 -22.98 20.88
N ASP A 574 6.43 -23.39 19.73
CA ASP A 574 6.98 -24.33 18.77
C ASP A 574 7.23 -23.72 17.39
N ALA A 575 7.23 -22.38 17.31
CA ALA A 575 7.36 -21.62 16.07
C ALA A 575 8.62 -21.92 15.24
N ALA A 576 9.67 -22.49 15.85
CA ALA A 576 10.94 -22.74 15.17
C ALA A 576 10.83 -23.80 14.08
N ILE A 577 11.46 -23.52 12.93
CA ILE A 577 11.62 -24.51 11.86
C ILE A 577 12.67 -25.52 12.33
N VAL A 578 12.25 -26.75 12.60
CA VAL A 578 13.16 -27.82 13.03
C VAL A 578 14.00 -28.37 11.88
N ILE A 579 15.16 -28.93 12.20
CA ILE A 579 16.10 -29.55 11.26
C ILE A 579 15.38 -30.54 10.34
N GLY A 580 15.70 -30.45 9.05
CA GLY A 580 15.12 -31.20 7.95
C GLY A 580 13.80 -30.64 7.42
N ARG A 581 13.07 -29.84 8.20
CA ARG A 581 11.77 -29.29 7.78
C ARG A 581 11.98 -28.09 6.87
N THR A 582 11.20 -28.04 5.79
CA THR A 582 11.18 -26.89 4.87
C THR A 582 9.95 -26.03 5.11
N PHE A 583 10.17 -24.77 5.43
CA PHE A 583 9.16 -23.72 5.37
C PHE A 583 9.15 -23.11 3.97
N SER A 584 7.98 -22.77 3.42
CA SER A 584 7.84 -22.27 2.05
C SER A 584 6.88 -21.09 1.95
N ASP A 585 7.38 -19.95 1.53
CA ASP A 585 6.58 -18.84 1.00
C ASP A 585 6.51 -18.95 -0.52
N ARG A 586 5.43 -19.56 -1.01
CA ARG A 586 5.24 -19.77 -2.45
C ARG A 586 4.83 -18.51 -3.20
N GLN A 587 4.31 -17.48 -2.52
CA GLN A 587 4.02 -16.20 -3.16
C GLN A 587 5.30 -15.46 -3.52
N LEU A 588 6.34 -15.61 -2.70
CA LEU A 588 7.66 -15.01 -2.92
C LEU A 588 8.68 -15.98 -3.51
N GLY A 589 8.36 -17.28 -3.60
CA GLY A 589 9.28 -18.33 -4.06
C GLY A 589 10.46 -18.53 -3.11
N ILE A 590 10.24 -18.38 -1.81
CA ILE A 590 11.29 -18.50 -0.78
C ILE A 590 11.08 -19.80 -0.01
N HIS A 591 12.10 -20.65 0.04
CA HIS A 591 12.09 -21.90 0.78
C HIS A 591 13.25 -21.93 1.77
N VAL A 592 12.97 -22.31 3.01
CA VAL A 592 13.89 -22.25 4.14
C VAL A 592 13.99 -23.63 4.78
N THR A 593 15.18 -24.21 4.80
CA THR A 593 15.42 -25.56 5.35
C THR A 593 16.65 -25.58 6.25
N PRO A 594 16.48 -25.67 7.58
CA PRO A 594 17.59 -25.94 8.50
C PRO A 594 18.07 -27.38 8.31
N VAL A 595 19.37 -27.62 8.14
CA VAL A 595 19.88 -28.94 7.73
C VAL A 595 20.91 -29.54 8.67
N THR A 596 21.71 -28.74 9.37
CA THR A 596 22.80 -29.27 10.22
C THR A 596 22.97 -28.40 11.44
N LYS A 597 23.05 -29.01 12.63
CA LYS A 597 23.35 -28.33 13.87
C LYS A 597 24.80 -28.57 14.27
N THR A 598 25.51 -27.49 14.54
CA THR A 598 26.84 -27.50 15.16
C THR A 598 26.68 -27.28 16.66
N ALA A 599 27.17 -28.23 17.47
CA ALA A 599 27.18 -28.10 18.93
C ALA A 599 28.33 -27.21 19.42
N GLY A 600 28.22 -26.71 20.65
CA GLY A 600 29.26 -25.94 21.34
C GLY A 600 28.86 -24.49 21.57
N PRO A 601 29.77 -23.68 22.16
CA PRO A 601 29.80 -22.25 21.96
C PRO A 601 30.89 -21.89 20.89
N PRO A 602 30.56 -21.15 19.83
CA PRO A 602 29.21 -20.73 19.46
C PRO A 602 28.44 -21.86 18.76
N ALA A 603 27.22 -22.13 19.24
CA ALA A 603 26.31 -23.06 18.58
C ALA A 603 25.84 -22.44 17.25
N ALA A 604 25.58 -23.27 16.24
CA ALA A 604 25.13 -22.79 14.95
C ALA A 604 24.21 -23.79 14.25
N ILE A 605 23.42 -23.30 13.29
CA ILE A 605 22.63 -24.12 12.37
C ILE A 605 22.91 -23.69 10.94
N ASP A 606 23.20 -24.66 10.07
CA ASP A 606 23.24 -24.46 8.63
C ASP A 606 21.82 -24.45 8.07
N VAL A 607 21.50 -23.44 7.27
CA VAL A 607 20.18 -23.23 6.66
C VAL A 607 20.34 -23.12 5.15
N VAL A 608 19.67 -24.01 4.43
CA VAL A 608 19.53 -23.92 2.96
C VAL A 608 18.38 -22.96 2.66
N ILE A 609 18.67 -21.94 1.85
CA ILE A 609 17.68 -21.00 1.32
C ILE A 609 17.60 -21.22 -0.19
N ASN A 610 16.39 -21.43 -0.72
CA ASN A 610 16.14 -21.48 -2.15
C ASN A 610 15.19 -20.34 -2.54
N ILE A 611 15.57 -19.57 -3.55
CA ILE A 611 14.80 -18.44 -4.08
C ILE A 611 14.49 -18.69 -5.55
N GLY A 612 13.21 -18.80 -5.90
CA GLY A 612 12.76 -19.02 -7.27
C GLY A 612 11.39 -19.66 -7.37
N ALA A 613 10.88 -19.73 -8.59
CA ALA A 613 9.58 -20.33 -8.89
C ALA A 613 9.62 -21.86 -9.02
N PHE A 614 10.78 -22.41 -9.38
CA PHE A 614 11.04 -23.84 -9.60
C PHE A 614 9.90 -24.55 -10.37
N SER A 615 9.51 -24.03 -11.54
CA SER A 615 8.31 -24.47 -12.29
C SER A 615 8.34 -25.92 -12.80
N GLY A 616 9.49 -26.59 -12.76
CA GLY A 616 9.65 -28.01 -13.09
C GLY A 616 9.89 -28.92 -11.88
N ASN A 617 9.84 -28.38 -10.66
CA ASN A 617 10.13 -29.09 -9.42
C ASN A 617 9.16 -30.23 -9.19
N GLN A 618 9.66 -31.42 -8.85
CA GLN A 618 8.82 -32.56 -8.50
C GLN A 618 9.03 -32.93 -7.03
N SER A 619 7.94 -33.26 -6.33
CA SER A 619 8.05 -33.68 -4.93
C SER A 619 8.81 -35.01 -4.83
N PRO A 620 9.62 -35.20 -3.76
CA PRO A 620 10.33 -36.45 -3.54
C PRO A 620 9.38 -37.62 -3.29
N THR A 621 9.90 -38.84 -3.49
CA THR A 621 9.19 -40.09 -3.20
C THR A 621 10.05 -41.05 -2.39
N GLY A 622 9.43 -41.92 -1.59
CA GLY A 622 10.16 -42.81 -0.71
C GLY A 622 9.28 -43.68 0.19
N THR A 623 9.94 -44.44 1.06
CA THR A 623 9.34 -45.37 2.03
C THR A 623 10.03 -45.25 3.38
N LEU A 624 9.29 -45.51 4.46
CA LEU A 624 9.80 -45.54 5.83
C LEU A 624 9.74 -46.97 6.38
N SER A 625 10.83 -47.43 7.00
CA SER A 625 10.97 -48.73 7.65
C SER A 625 11.42 -48.59 9.10
N GLY A 626 10.95 -49.49 9.97
CA GLY A 626 11.33 -49.60 11.38
C GLY A 626 10.48 -50.63 12.12
N PRO A 627 10.77 -50.88 13.41
CA PRO A 627 9.98 -51.82 14.22
C PRO A 627 8.57 -51.28 14.48
N SER A 628 7.57 -52.16 14.42
CA SER A 628 6.18 -51.84 14.81
C SER A 628 5.93 -51.98 16.31
N THR A 629 6.81 -52.66 17.04
CA THR A 629 6.72 -52.88 18.50
C THR A 629 8.11 -52.76 19.12
N VAL A 630 8.21 -52.03 20.23
CA VAL A 630 9.47 -51.74 20.93
C VAL A 630 9.27 -51.87 22.45
N ALA A 631 10.24 -52.46 23.15
CA ALA A 631 10.20 -52.51 24.61
C ALA A 631 10.68 -51.17 25.21
N LEU A 632 10.22 -50.84 26.43
CA LEU A 632 10.64 -49.61 27.10
C LEU A 632 12.17 -49.54 27.21
N ASN A 633 12.72 -48.35 26.96
CA ASN A 633 14.15 -48.02 27.04
C ASN A 633 15.05 -48.85 26.10
N THR A 634 14.51 -49.43 25.02
CA THR A 634 15.29 -50.13 24.00
C THR A 634 15.48 -49.28 22.73
N ASP A 635 16.62 -49.46 22.06
CA ASP A 635 16.93 -48.79 20.79
C ASP A 635 16.01 -49.30 19.67
N ALA A 636 15.35 -48.37 18.99
CA ALA A 636 14.61 -48.60 17.76
C ALA A 636 15.26 -47.82 16.62
N VAL A 637 15.62 -48.53 15.54
CA VAL A 637 16.25 -47.93 14.36
C VAL A 637 15.19 -47.74 13.28
N PHE A 638 15.16 -46.55 12.70
CA PHE A 638 14.28 -46.18 11.60
C PHE A 638 15.09 -45.73 10.40
N THR A 639 14.66 -46.13 9.21
CA THR A 639 15.34 -45.81 7.94
C THR A 639 14.34 -45.37 6.89
N VAL A 640 14.66 -44.28 6.20
CA VAL A 640 13.96 -43.81 5.00
C VAL A 640 14.78 -44.14 3.77
N THR A 641 14.10 -44.62 2.72
CA THR A 641 14.63 -44.71 1.37
C THR A 641 13.84 -43.73 0.51
N ALA A 642 14.50 -42.73 -0.06
CA ALA A 642 13.84 -41.71 -0.87
C ALA A 642 14.65 -41.35 -2.12
N SER A 643 13.96 -40.87 -3.14
CA SER A 643 14.48 -40.42 -4.41
C SER A 643 13.69 -39.22 -4.92
N ASP A 644 14.35 -38.39 -5.69
CA ASP A 644 13.79 -37.21 -6.32
C ASP A 644 13.92 -37.32 -7.84
N ALA A 645 12.86 -36.96 -8.58
CA ALA A 645 12.79 -37.23 -10.02
C ALA A 645 13.66 -36.25 -10.83
N ASP A 646 13.81 -35.02 -10.35
CA ASP A 646 14.68 -33.99 -10.92
C ASP A 646 16.06 -33.92 -10.26
N GLY A 647 16.34 -34.86 -9.34
CA GLY A 647 17.67 -35.12 -8.79
C GLY A 647 18.08 -34.15 -7.68
N ASP A 648 17.10 -33.57 -7.00
CA ASP A 648 17.36 -32.62 -5.92
C ASP A 648 18.00 -33.28 -4.68
N THR A 649 18.80 -32.47 -3.98
CA THR A 649 19.31 -32.87 -2.66
C THR A 649 18.16 -32.88 -1.66
N LEU A 650 18.08 -33.94 -0.85
CA LEU A 650 16.97 -34.15 0.07
C LEU A 650 17.34 -33.85 1.52
N ALA A 651 16.36 -33.33 2.27
CA ALA A 651 16.40 -33.14 3.71
C ALA A 651 15.34 -34.01 4.40
N TYR A 652 15.62 -34.44 5.64
CA TYR A 652 14.85 -35.44 6.40
C TYR A 652 14.44 -34.89 7.77
N ALA A 653 13.16 -34.56 7.94
CA ALA A 653 12.60 -34.07 9.19
C ALA A 653 11.93 -35.21 9.98
N TRP A 654 12.56 -35.65 11.07
CA TRP A 654 12.06 -36.75 11.91
C TRP A 654 11.27 -36.26 13.12
N ASN A 655 10.10 -36.87 13.37
CA ASN A 655 9.28 -36.68 14.56
C ASN A 655 8.88 -38.04 15.15
N PHE A 656 9.13 -38.24 16.44
CA PHE A 656 8.90 -39.53 17.13
C PHE A 656 7.59 -39.62 17.91
N GLY A 657 6.69 -38.63 17.77
CA GLY A 657 5.36 -38.63 18.40
C GLY A 657 5.36 -38.30 19.90
N ASP A 658 6.50 -37.85 20.45
CA ASP A 658 6.70 -37.53 21.87
C ASP A 658 7.40 -36.18 22.10
N ARG A 659 7.26 -35.25 21.14
CA ARG A 659 7.97 -33.95 21.10
C ARG A 659 9.50 -34.07 21.04
N THR A 660 10.01 -35.17 20.48
CA THR A 660 11.44 -35.31 20.15
C THR A 660 11.66 -35.42 18.65
N PHE A 661 12.80 -34.89 18.19
CA PHE A 661 13.18 -34.77 16.78
C PHE A 661 14.50 -35.51 16.51
N GLY A 662 14.64 -36.02 15.29
CA GLY A 662 15.87 -36.68 14.82
C GLY A 662 16.81 -35.75 14.06
N ALA A 663 18.02 -36.23 13.76
CA ALA A 663 18.94 -35.53 12.88
C ALA A 663 18.46 -35.59 11.41
N ASN A 664 18.96 -34.66 10.58
CA ASN A 664 18.78 -34.71 9.12
C ASN A 664 19.60 -35.88 8.53
N SER A 665 19.02 -37.08 8.58
CA SER A 665 19.68 -38.34 8.20
C SER A 665 18.66 -39.33 7.66
N VAL A 666 19.10 -40.18 6.74
CA VAL A 666 18.32 -41.31 6.23
C VAL A 666 18.03 -42.35 7.31
N THR A 667 18.89 -42.47 8.33
CA THR A 667 18.74 -43.41 9.44
C THR A 667 18.87 -42.69 10.78
N VAL A 668 17.95 -42.98 11.70
CA VAL A 668 17.92 -42.43 13.07
C VAL A 668 17.60 -43.53 14.09
N THR A 669 18.02 -43.33 15.33
CA THR A 669 17.76 -44.23 16.45
C THR A 669 17.00 -43.50 17.55
N LYS A 670 16.01 -44.15 18.16
CA LYS A 670 15.14 -43.59 19.22
C LYS A 670 14.85 -44.61 20.33
N LYS A 671 14.68 -44.11 21.55
CA LYS A 671 14.17 -44.84 22.74
C LYS A 671 12.98 -44.11 23.33
N TRP A 672 12.05 -44.86 23.92
CA TRP A 672 10.93 -44.34 24.71
C TRP A 672 10.94 -44.90 26.12
N SER A 673 10.73 -44.04 27.11
CA SER A 673 10.64 -44.39 28.53
C SER A 673 9.21 -44.57 29.04
N VAL A 674 8.21 -44.23 28.21
CA VAL A 674 6.78 -44.29 28.56
C VAL A 674 6.07 -45.23 27.58
N ALA A 675 5.15 -46.05 28.11
CA ALA A 675 4.36 -46.95 27.28
C ALA A 675 3.27 -46.17 26.53
N GLY A 676 3.08 -46.47 25.25
CA GLY A 676 2.23 -45.68 24.38
C GLY A 676 2.28 -46.16 22.93
N ASP A 677 1.28 -45.76 22.15
CA ASP A 677 1.36 -45.82 20.69
C ASP A 677 1.88 -44.48 20.17
N TYR A 678 2.99 -44.51 19.44
CA TYR A 678 3.69 -43.34 18.92
C TYR A 678 3.69 -43.35 17.39
N VAL A 679 3.35 -42.21 16.79
CA VAL A 679 3.47 -42.03 15.33
C VAL A 679 4.86 -41.53 15.03
N VAL A 680 5.74 -42.42 14.57
CA VAL A 680 7.05 -42.04 14.05
C VAL A 680 6.86 -41.61 12.61
N SER A 681 7.37 -40.43 12.26
CA SER A 681 7.24 -39.89 10.93
C SER A 681 8.53 -39.22 10.45
N CYS A 682 8.72 -39.26 9.13
CA CYS A 682 9.77 -38.53 8.44
C CYS A 682 9.15 -37.75 7.28
N THR A 683 9.39 -36.44 7.26
CA THR A 683 9.09 -35.61 6.09
C THR A 683 10.37 -35.48 5.27
N VAL A 684 10.37 -36.01 4.06
CA VAL A 684 11.44 -35.81 3.08
C VAL A 684 11.13 -34.55 2.28
N SER A 685 12.09 -33.67 2.11
CA SER A 685 11.94 -32.40 1.40
C SER A 685 13.01 -32.23 0.32
N ASP A 686 12.61 -31.69 -0.83
CA ASP A 686 13.52 -31.22 -1.90
C ASP A 686 14.12 -29.83 -1.61
N MET A 687 13.69 -29.19 -0.52
CA MET A 687 14.08 -27.83 -0.11
C MET A 687 13.65 -26.71 -1.06
N LYS A 688 12.82 -27.01 -2.06
CA LYS A 688 12.16 -26.09 -3.00
C LYS A 688 10.62 -26.13 -2.89
N GLY A 689 10.13 -26.74 -1.82
CA GLY A 689 8.73 -26.71 -1.42
C GLY A 689 7.93 -27.94 -1.81
N GLY A 690 8.54 -28.94 -2.45
CA GLY A 690 7.99 -30.28 -2.58
C GLY A 690 8.43 -31.15 -1.41
N THR A 691 7.48 -31.91 -0.87
CA THR A 691 7.73 -32.74 0.31
C THR A 691 6.94 -34.03 0.24
N GLN A 692 7.43 -35.05 0.94
CA GLN A 692 6.69 -36.28 1.18
C GLN A 692 6.79 -36.71 2.63
N LEU A 693 5.64 -36.83 3.30
CA LEU A 693 5.53 -37.40 4.63
C LEU A 693 5.31 -38.92 4.54
N LYS A 694 6.07 -39.67 5.34
CA LYS A 694 5.82 -41.08 5.65
C LYS A 694 5.76 -41.27 7.16
N SER A 695 4.89 -42.17 7.61
CA SER A 695 4.70 -42.46 9.02
C SER A 695 4.49 -43.95 9.27
N LEU A 696 4.78 -44.37 10.50
CA LEU A 696 4.47 -45.69 11.04
C LEU A 696 4.05 -45.54 12.50
N VAL A 697 3.22 -46.46 12.97
CA VAL A 697 2.81 -46.52 14.38
C VAL A 697 3.71 -47.53 15.10
N VAL A 698 4.37 -47.08 16.17
CA VAL A 698 5.18 -47.92 17.05
C VAL A 698 4.44 -48.13 18.35
N LYS A 699 4.19 -49.39 18.68
CA LYS A 699 3.67 -49.79 19.98
C LYS A 699 4.82 -49.94 20.97
N VAL A 700 4.87 -49.09 21.99
CA VAL A 700 5.88 -49.13 23.04
C VAL A 700 5.27 -49.70 24.32
N GLY A 701 5.82 -50.81 24.81
CA GLY A 701 5.31 -51.48 26.01
C GLY A 701 3.85 -51.94 25.86
N THR A 702 3.06 -51.78 26.92
CA THR A 702 1.65 -52.21 26.99
C THR A 702 0.72 -51.01 27.20
N PRO A 703 0.39 -50.24 26.13
CA PRO A 703 -0.50 -49.09 26.23
C PRO A 703 -1.94 -49.48 26.59
N THR A 704 -2.62 -48.62 27.35
CA THR A 704 -4.03 -48.77 27.76
C THR A 704 -5.02 -47.95 26.92
N ASN A 705 -4.50 -47.13 26.00
CA ASN A 705 -5.27 -46.20 25.20
C ASN A 705 -5.41 -46.72 23.77
N PHE A 706 -6.28 -46.09 22.99
CA PHE A 706 -6.62 -46.53 21.64
C PHE A 706 -6.17 -45.55 20.56
N THR A 707 -6.26 -46.00 19.31
CA THR A 707 -5.93 -45.22 18.12
C THR A 707 -7.18 -45.01 17.26
N VAL A 708 -7.22 -43.90 16.52
CA VAL A 708 -8.20 -43.70 15.45
C VAL A 708 -7.44 -43.42 14.16
N SER A 709 -7.75 -44.18 13.11
CA SER A 709 -7.07 -44.10 11.82
C SER A 709 -8.04 -44.04 10.65
N GLY A 710 -7.57 -43.47 9.55
CA GLY A 710 -8.31 -43.40 8.29
C GLY A 710 -7.56 -42.57 7.27
N LYS A 711 -8.29 -42.02 6.29
CA LYS A 711 -7.73 -41.27 5.18
C LYS A 711 -8.40 -39.92 4.97
N VAL A 712 -7.64 -38.95 4.47
CA VAL A 712 -8.18 -37.73 3.85
C VAL A 712 -8.07 -37.89 2.34
N LEU A 713 -9.22 -37.81 1.64
CA LEU A 713 -9.32 -38.16 0.22
C LEU A 713 -9.91 -37.02 -0.61
N ASP A 714 -9.26 -36.67 -1.73
CA ASP A 714 -9.85 -35.88 -2.81
C ASP A 714 -10.26 -36.84 -3.94
N GLY A 715 -11.55 -37.13 -4.02
CA GLY A 715 -12.06 -38.26 -4.80
C GLY A 715 -11.46 -39.58 -4.30
N ALA A 716 -10.67 -40.24 -5.15
CA ALA A 716 -9.95 -41.47 -4.80
C ALA A 716 -8.49 -41.23 -4.38
N ALA A 717 -7.97 -40.01 -4.58
CA ALA A 717 -6.59 -39.67 -4.30
C ALA A 717 -6.39 -39.32 -2.82
N GLY A 718 -5.33 -39.85 -2.20
CA GLY A 718 -4.95 -39.46 -0.85
C GLY A 718 -4.34 -38.06 -0.81
N VAL A 719 -4.73 -37.25 0.16
CA VAL A 719 -4.23 -35.88 0.31
C VAL A 719 -3.19 -35.81 1.44
N PRO A 720 -1.91 -35.53 1.13
CA PRO A 720 -0.86 -35.40 2.15
C PRO A 720 -0.89 -34.08 2.91
N GLY A 721 -0.26 -34.05 4.08
CA GLY A 721 0.01 -32.83 4.83
C GLY A 721 -1.20 -32.21 5.54
N ILE A 722 -2.31 -32.94 5.67
CA ILE A 722 -3.51 -32.50 6.37
C ILE A 722 -3.36 -32.83 7.85
N LEU A 723 -3.48 -31.82 8.72
CA LEU A 723 -3.50 -32.05 10.16
C LEU A 723 -4.85 -32.64 10.54
N VAL A 724 -4.85 -33.81 11.20
CA VAL A 724 -6.02 -34.43 11.82
C VAL A 724 -5.77 -34.54 13.32
N TRP A 725 -6.68 -34.02 14.14
CA TRP A 725 -6.51 -33.97 15.60
C TRP A 725 -7.82 -34.15 16.37
N ASN A 726 -7.74 -34.28 17.69
CA ASN A 726 -8.84 -34.57 18.61
C ASN A 726 -9.66 -33.37 19.07
N GLY A 727 -9.56 -32.22 18.39
CA GLY A 727 -10.31 -31.01 18.75
C GLY A 727 -9.94 -30.39 20.10
N GLN A 728 -8.89 -30.87 20.77
CA GLN A 728 -8.41 -30.37 22.05
C GLN A 728 -7.08 -29.62 21.87
N GLY A 729 -6.78 -28.66 22.76
CA GLY A 729 -5.50 -27.94 22.81
C GLY A 729 -4.61 -28.35 23.99
N GLY A 730 -3.42 -27.76 24.06
CA GLY A 730 -2.49 -27.94 25.19
C GLY A 730 -2.09 -29.40 25.42
N ASN A 731 -1.97 -29.82 26.69
CA ASN A 731 -1.56 -31.17 27.07
C ASN A 731 -2.54 -32.28 26.62
N ASN A 732 -3.78 -31.92 26.26
CA ASN A 732 -4.79 -32.86 25.77
C ASN A 732 -4.79 -32.99 24.25
N PHE A 733 -4.06 -32.15 23.52
CA PHE A 733 -3.95 -32.23 22.06
C PHE A 733 -3.37 -33.59 21.64
N ARG A 734 -4.04 -34.24 20.68
CA ARG A 734 -3.54 -35.44 20.00
C ARG A 734 -3.81 -35.26 18.51
N GLY A 735 -2.79 -35.37 17.68
CA GLY A 735 -2.93 -35.20 16.24
C GLY A 735 -1.79 -35.79 15.42
N SER A 736 -2.03 -35.91 14.12
CA SER A 736 -1.07 -36.42 13.13
C SER A 736 -1.32 -35.77 11.78
N TYR A 737 -0.27 -35.63 10.97
CA TYR A 737 -0.39 -35.20 9.57
C TYR A 737 -0.59 -36.41 8.66
N THR A 738 -1.38 -36.24 7.59
CA THR A 738 -1.57 -37.29 6.59
C THR A 738 -0.32 -37.54 5.75
N ASP A 739 -0.03 -38.81 5.49
CA ASP A 739 1.06 -39.22 4.60
C ASP A 739 0.72 -39.03 3.10
N ALA A 740 1.64 -39.38 2.20
CA ALA A 740 1.44 -39.32 0.74
C ALA A 740 0.18 -40.06 0.22
N GLY A 741 -0.30 -41.07 0.95
CA GLY A 741 -1.51 -41.82 0.62
C GLY A 741 -2.77 -41.29 1.31
N GLY A 742 -2.68 -40.13 1.97
CA GLY A 742 -3.75 -39.52 2.75
C GLY A 742 -3.97 -40.19 4.11
N ASN A 743 -3.15 -41.16 4.52
CA ASN A 743 -3.38 -41.92 5.74
C ASN A 743 -2.97 -41.11 6.98
N TYR A 744 -3.79 -41.17 8.04
CA TYR A 744 -3.47 -40.59 9.34
C TYR A 744 -3.73 -41.60 10.47
N THR A 745 -3.12 -41.37 11.63
CA THR A 745 -3.44 -42.10 12.86
C THR A 745 -3.27 -41.17 14.06
N VAL A 746 -4.35 -40.92 14.78
CA VAL A 746 -4.32 -40.20 16.06
C VAL A 746 -4.26 -41.21 17.19
N THR A 747 -3.29 -41.08 18.09
CA THR A 747 -3.03 -42.04 19.16
C THR A 747 -3.45 -41.51 20.54
N GLN A 748 -3.43 -42.40 21.53
CA GLN A 748 -3.71 -42.10 22.94
C GLN A 748 -5.11 -41.55 23.21
N LEU A 749 -6.12 -42.07 22.50
CA LEU A 749 -7.51 -41.64 22.60
C LEU A 749 -8.33 -42.59 23.48
N THR A 750 -9.29 -42.03 24.22
CA THR A 750 -10.29 -42.76 25.02
C THR A 750 -11.59 -41.94 25.11
N GLY A 751 -12.73 -42.61 25.30
CA GLY A 751 -14.01 -41.95 25.56
C GLY A 751 -14.60 -41.24 24.33
N SER A 752 -15.33 -40.14 24.53
CA SER A 752 -15.91 -39.37 23.44
C SER A 752 -14.88 -38.40 22.85
N VAL A 753 -14.60 -38.51 21.56
CA VAL A 753 -13.57 -37.74 20.86
C VAL A 753 -14.16 -37.05 19.63
N THR A 754 -14.01 -35.73 19.54
CA THR A 754 -14.33 -34.98 18.32
C THR A 754 -13.08 -34.93 17.45
N LEU A 755 -13.10 -35.54 16.27
CA LEU A 755 -11.99 -35.39 15.33
C LEU A 755 -12.19 -34.18 14.44
N GLN A 756 -11.13 -33.41 14.21
CA GLN A 756 -11.10 -32.28 13.30
C GLN A 756 -9.97 -32.48 12.31
N ALA A 757 -10.13 -31.95 11.10
CA ALA A 757 -9.13 -31.94 10.06
C ALA A 757 -9.12 -30.59 9.38
N SER A 758 -7.93 -30.07 9.07
CA SER A 758 -7.79 -28.77 8.45
C SER A 758 -6.54 -28.72 7.58
N ALA A 759 -6.63 -27.91 6.53
CA ALA A 759 -5.64 -27.84 5.48
C ALA A 759 -5.54 -26.41 4.96
N VAL A 760 -4.32 -26.00 4.61
CA VAL A 760 -4.09 -24.69 3.97
C VAL A 760 -4.76 -24.64 2.59
N ARG A 761 -4.78 -25.77 1.87
CA ARG A 761 -5.05 -25.82 0.42
C ARG A 761 -6.29 -26.61 0.02
N HIS A 762 -7.05 -27.08 1.00
CA HIS A 762 -8.19 -27.95 0.76
C HIS A 762 -9.34 -27.57 1.68
N ALA A 763 -10.56 -27.61 1.16
CA ALA A 763 -11.74 -27.71 2.01
C ALA A 763 -11.85 -29.16 2.49
N VAL A 764 -11.87 -29.40 3.81
CA VAL A 764 -11.95 -30.75 4.40
C VAL A 764 -13.26 -30.91 5.15
N THR A 765 -13.93 -32.04 4.97
CA THR A 765 -15.23 -32.36 5.57
C THR A 765 -15.22 -33.77 6.15
N ALA A 766 -15.84 -33.94 7.32
CA ALA A 766 -15.97 -35.25 7.96
C ALA A 766 -17.05 -36.07 7.24
N ALA A 767 -16.72 -37.29 6.81
CA ALA A 767 -17.66 -38.20 6.17
C ALA A 767 -18.21 -39.26 7.15
N PHE A 768 -18.20 -38.97 8.45
CA PHE A 768 -18.56 -39.89 9.54
C PHE A 768 -19.27 -39.15 10.69
N THR A 769 -19.88 -39.91 11.60
CA THR A 769 -20.51 -39.35 12.81
C THR A 769 -19.46 -38.80 13.77
N ASN A 770 -19.56 -37.51 14.09
CA ASN A 770 -18.61 -36.79 14.94
C ASN A 770 -19.40 -36.05 16.04
N PRO A 771 -19.18 -36.31 17.34
CA PRO A 771 -18.06 -37.03 17.96
C PRO A 771 -18.11 -38.56 17.86
N LEU A 772 -16.93 -39.18 17.93
CA LEU A 772 -16.69 -40.63 17.99
C LEU A 772 -16.72 -41.17 19.42
N SER A 773 -17.09 -42.45 19.59
CA SER A 773 -16.97 -43.18 20.86
C SER A 773 -15.80 -44.16 20.81
N VAL A 774 -14.69 -43.81 21.45
CA VAL A 774 -13.42 -44.54 21.43
C VAL A 774 -13.26 -45.41 22.69
N THR A 775 -13.81 -46.62 22.61
CA THR A 775 -13.62 -47.70 23.63
C THR A 775 -12.73 -48.84 23.12
N ALA A 776 -12.32 -48.78 21.84
CA ALA A 776 -11.36 -49.63 21.16
C ALA A 776 -10.71 -48.83 20.01
N SER A 777 -9.63 -49.34 19.42
CA SER A 777 -9.04 -48.68 18.24
C SER A 777 -9.98 -48.73 17.03
N LEU A 778 -10.15 -47.59 16.37
CA LEU A 778 -11.05 -47.43 15.22
C LEU A 778 -10.23 -47.23 13.93
N THR A 779 -10.75 -47.77 12.83
CA THR A 779 -10.14 -47.66 11.49
C THR A 779 -11.20 -47.26 10.47
N GLY A 780 -10.78 -46.75 9.31
CA GLY A 780 -11.71 -46.36 8.23
C GLY A 780 -12.47 -45.06 8.50
N ILE A 781 -12.00 -44.24 9.43
CA ILE A 781 -12.59 -42.92 9.72
C ILE A 781 -12.05 -41.93 8.68
N ASN A 782 -12.78 -41.72 7.58
CA ASN A 782 -12.26 -40.94 6.45
C ASN A 782 -12.83 -39.51 6.40
N PHE A 783 -12.00 -38.55 5.99
CA PHE A 783 -12.43 -37.22 5.60
C PHE A 783 -12.43 -37.09 4.08
N SER A 784 -13.31 -36.25 3.55
CA SER A 784 -13.30 -35.82 2.15
C SER A 784 -12.67 -34.45 2.04
N ALA A 785 -11.83 -34.26 1.03
CA ALA A 785 -11.14 -33.02 0.74
C ALA A 785 -11.39 -32.58 -0.70
N VAL A 786 -11.32 -31.27 -0.95
CA VAL A 786 -11.35 -30.69 -2.30
C VAL A 786 -10.26 -29.64 -2.39
N ALA A 787 -9.32 -29.82 -3.32
CA ALA A 787 -8.21 -28.88 -3.53
C ALA A 787 -8.73 -27.50 -3.98
N PHE A 788 -8.15 -26.45 -3.40
CA PHE A 788 -8.37 -25.08 -3.84
C PHE A 788 -7.66 -24.83 -5.18
N PRO A 789 -8.33 -24.21 -6.18
CA PRO A 789 -7.67 -23.78 -7.41
C PRO A 789 -6.66 -22.66 -7.15
N THR A 790 -5.58 -22.63 -7.94
CA THR A 790 -4.61 -21.53 -7.95
C THR A 790 -5.01 -20.49 -8.97
N VAL A 791 -4.95 -19.20 -8.62
CA VAL A 791 -5.39 -18.08 -9.46
C VAL A 791 -4.19 -17.18 -9.83
N THR A 792 -4.11 -16.79 -11.09
CA THR A 792 -3.12 -15.86 -11.64
C THR A 792 -3.79 -14.77 -12.45
N VAL A 793 -3.08 -13.67 -12.70
CA VAL A 793 -3.48 -12.60 -13.61
C VAL A 793 -2.38 -12.32 -14.64
N ALA A 794 -2.78 -12.01 -15.87
CA ALA A 794 -1.91 -11.54 -16.94
C ALA A 794 -2.53 -10.34 -17.67
N THR A 795 -1.68 -9.49 -18.25
CA THR A 795 -2.10 -8.46 -19.21
C THR A 795 -2.30 -9.10 -20.58
N ILE A 796 -3.50 -8.94 -21.15
CA ILE A 796 -3.81 -9.40 -22.52
C ILE A 796 -3.68 -8.24 -23.51
N ASP A 797 -4.22 -7.08 -23.15
CA ASP A 797 -4.01 -5.81 -23.86
C ASP A 797 -3.47 -4.79 -22.87
N GLY A 798 -2.27 -4.28 -23.15
CA GLY A 798 -1.50 -3.44 -22.24
C GLY A 798 -1.75 -1.94 -22.37
N THR A 799 -2.64 -1.49 -23.25
CA THR A 799 -2.90 -0.06 -23.47
C THR A 799 -4.39 0.25 -23.53
N ALA A 800 -4.80 1.34 -22.87
CA ALA A 800 -6.13 1.95 -22.99
C ALA A 800 -5.96 3.43 -23.36
N GLY A 801 -6.92 4.02 -24.07
CA GLY A 801 -6.93 5.44 -24.41
C GLY A 801 -8.14 6.16 -23.82
N GLU A 802 -7.98 7.42 -23.47
CA GLU A 802 -9.09 8.31 -23.12
C GLU A 802 -9.89 8.68 -24.38
N GLY A 803 -11.07 8.07 -24.57
CA GLY A 803 -11.93 8.35 -25.71
C GLY A 803 -12.52 7.12 -26.39
N ALA A 804 -13.10 7.32 -27.58
CA ALA A 804 -14.11 6.46 -28.19
C ALA A 804 -13.59 5.12 -28.79
N GLY A 805 -12.93 4.27 -27.99
CA GLY A 805 -12.94 2.82 -28.23
C GLY A 805 -11.71 2.00 -27.87
N ASN A 806 -10.60 2.58 -27.41
CA ASN A 806 -9.40 1.81 -27.06
C ASN A 806 -9.39 1.41 -25.57
N THR A 807 -9.48 0.10 -25.29
CA THR A 807 -9.56 -0.45 -23.94
C THR A 807 -8.41 -1.41 -23.66
N GLY A 808 -7.90 -1.41 -22.43
CA GLY A 808 -6.97 -2.45 -21.97
C GLY A 808 -7.69 -3.67 -21.41
N THR A 809 -7.03 -4.81 -21.33
CA THR A 809 -7.64 -6.05 -20.83
C THR A 809 -6.68 -6.83 -19.94
N TYR A 810 -7.17 -7.18 -18.74
CA TYR A 810 -6.56 -8.17 -17.86
C TYR A 810 -7.29 -9.51 -18.00
N ARG A 811 -6.57 -10.62 -17.90
CA ARG A 811 -7.16 -11.96 -17.77
C ARG A 811 -6.77 -12.58 -16.46
N ILE A 812 -7.77 -12.94 -15.66
CA ILE A 812 -7.58 -13.74 -14.45
C ILE A 812 -7.89 -15.19 -14.80
N SER A 813 -6.96 -16.08 -14.50
CA SER A 813 -7.06 -17.51 -14.81
C SER A 813 -6.98 -18.34 -13.54
N ARG A 814 -7.62 -19.50 -13.53
CA ARG A 814 -7.47 -20.51 -12.48
C ARG A 814 -6.95 -21.83 -13.04
N THR A 815 -6.11 -22.49 -12.26
CA THR A 815 -5.64 -23.86 -12.48
C THR A 815 -6.15 -24.74 -11.34
N GLY A 816 -6.71 -25.90 -11.66
CA GLY A 816 -7.35 -26.80 -10.69
C GLY A 816 -8.86 -26.92 -10.93
N SER A 817 -9.63 -27.14 -9.86
CA SER A 817 -11.07 -27.41 -9.95
C SER A 817 -11.85 -26.23 -10.57
N THR A 818 -12.69 -26.53 -11.57
CA THR A 818 -13.62 -25.57 -12.17
C THR A 818 -15.06 -25.71 -11.67
N THR A 819 -15.33 -26.65 -10.78
CA THR A 819 -16.70 -27.07 -10.41
C THR A 819 -17.50 -25.97 -9.73
N ALA A 820 -16.90 -25.20 -8.82
CA ALA A 820 -17.55 -24.08 -8.15
C ALA A 820 -17.19 -22.75 -8.85
N ALA A 821 -18.07 -21.75 -8.75
CA ALA A 821 -17.71 -20.38 -9.09
C ALA A 821 -16.72 -19.83 -8.04
N LEU A 822 -15.78 -18.99 -8.47
CA LEU A 822 -14.85 -18.30 -7.58
C LEU A 822 -15.14 -16.81 -7.57
N SER A 823 -15.13 -16.18 -6.39
CA SER A 823 -15.19 -14.73 -6.23
C SER A 823 -13.79 -14.23 -5.87
N LEU A 824 -13.26 -13.32 -6.68
CA LEU A 824 -11.87 -12.90 -6.68
C LEU A 824 -11.79 -11.39 -6.43
N PRO A 825 -11.57 -10.96 -5.18
CA PRO A 825 -11.24 -9.57 -4.91
C PRO A 825 -9.88 -9.20 -5.49
N PHE A 826 -9.80 -7.98 -6.02
CA PHE A 826 -8.55 -7.36 -6.47
C PHE A 826 -8.53 -5.86 -6.11
N THR A 827 -7.33 -5.28 -6.09
CA THR A 827 -7.10 -3.85 -5.90
C THR A 827 -6.40 -3.26 -7.12
N MET A 828 -6.56 -1.94 -7.29
CA MET A 828 -5.86 -1.15 -8.31
C MET A 828 -4.81 -0.26 -7.65
N SER A 829 -3.66 -0.14 -8.28
CA SER A 829 -2.56 0.74 -7.88
C SER A 829 -1.82 1.25 -9.11
N GLY A 830 -0.87 2.16 -8.95
CA GLY A 830 -0.07 2.67 -10.06
C GLY A 830 -0.01 4.19 -10.03
N THR A 831 0.20 4.81 -11.20
CA THR A 831 0.19 6.28 -11.30
C THR A 831 -1.19 6.82 -11.63
N ALA A 832 -2.04 6.03 -12.29
CA ALA A 832 -3.43 6.38 -12.57
C ALA A 832 -4.26 6.43 -11.28
N ALA A 833 -5.03 7.49 -11.10
CA ALA A 833 -6.05 7.61 -10.08
C ALA A 833 -7.32 6.80 -10.46
N ALA A 834 -8.18 6.56 -9.46
CA ALA A 834 -9.41 5.79 -9.66
C ALA A 834 -10.47 6.54 -10.50
N SER A 835 -10.28 7.85 -10.74
CA SER A 835 -11.11 8.65 -11.65
C SER A 835 -10.82 8.36 -13.12
N ASP A 836 -9.61 7.91 -13.44
CA ASP A 836 -9.05 7.98 -14.79
C ASP A 836 -9.43 6.74 -15.62
N PHE A 837 -10.08 5.77 -14.98
CA PHE A 837 -10.58 4.57 -15.65
C PHE A 837 -11.81 3.97 -14.97
N THR A 838 -12.51 3.14 -15.74
CA THR A 838 -13.53 2.22 -15.24
C THR A 838 -13.14 0.78 -15.55
N LEU A 839 -13.65 -0.16 -14.74
CA LEU A 839 -13.41 -1.59 -14.90
C LEU A 839 -14.72 -2.33 -15.11
N SER A 840 -14.72 -3.26 -16.07
CA SER A 840 -15.85 -4.16 -16.31
C SER A 840 -15.37 -5.59 -16.51
N PRO A 841 -15.74 -6.54 -15.63
CA PRO A 841 -16.45 -6.33 -14.36
C PRO A 841 -15.59 -5.66 -13.27
N ALA A 842 -16.24 -5.02 -12.31
CA ALA A 842 -15.58 -4.45 -11.13
C ALA A 842 -15.20 -5.52 -10.09
N SER A 843 -14.36 -5.14 -9.12
CA SER A 843 -13.98 -5.99 -7.98
C SER A 843 -15.14 -6.12 -6.97
N PRO A 844 -15.41 -7.31 -6.40
CA PRO A 844 -14.79 -8.60 -6.74
C PRO A 844 -15.35 -9.17 -8.06
N VAL A 845 -14.46 -9.77 -8.87
CA VAL A 845 -14.86 -10.44 -10.12
C VAL A 845 -15.18 -11.92 -9.86
N SER A 846 -16.09 -12.51 -10.63
CA SER A 846 -16.33 -13.95 -10.56
C SER A 846 -15.84 -14.71 -11.78
N ILE A 847 -15.12 -15.82 -11.55
CA ILE A 847 -14.95 -16.89 -12.55
C ILE A 847 -16.12 -17.86 -12.36
N PRO A 848 -17.07 -17.97 -13.31
CA PRO A 848 -18.21 -18.86 -13.18
C PRO A 848 -17.83 -20.34 -13.07
N ALA A 849 -18.74 -21.15 -12.50
CA ALA A 849 -18.62 -22.61 -12.53
C ALA A 849 -18.45 -23.11 -13.98
N GLY A 850 -17.56 -24.08 -14.17
CA GLY A 850 -17.18 -24.62 -15.48
C GLY A 850 -16.16 -23.78 -16.27
N SER A 851 -15.94 -22.51 -15.92
CA SER A 851 -14.98 -21.63 -16.63
C SER A 851 -13.59 -21.64 -15.98
N SER A 852 -12.52 -21.48 -16.76
CA SER A 852 -11.14 -21.42 -16.24
C SER A 852 -10.56 -19.99 -16.17
N SER A 853 -11.25 -19.00 -16.71
CA SER A 853 -10.78 -17.61 -16.72
C SER A 853 -11.93 -16.61 -16.81
N VAL A 854 -11.61 -15.35 -16.53
CA VAL A 854 -12.47 -14.18 -16.72
C VAL A 854 -11.61 -13.00 -17.17
N ASP A 855 -12.13 -12.21 -18.10
CA ASP A 855 -11.47 -10.99 -18.57
C ASP A 855 -12.05 -9.77 -17.86
N ILE A 856 -11.19 -8.82 -17.51
CA ILE A 856 -11.55 -7.51 -16.98
C ILE A 856 -11.07 -6.47 -17.99
N VAL A 857 -12.02 -5.71 -18.52
CA VAL A 857 -11.77 -4.62 -19.45
C VAL A 857 -11.56 -3.33 -18.66
N LEU A 858 -10.47 -2.63 -18.94
CA LEU A 858 -10.16 -1.29 -18.46
C LEU A 858 -10.46 -0.27 -19.55
N THR A 859 -11.34 0.67 -19.25
CA THR A 859 -11.71 1.78 -20.16
C THR A 859 -11.23 3.09 -19.56
N GLY A 860 -10.41 3.86 -20.28
CA GLY A 860 -9.98 5.19 -19.85
C GLY A 860 -11.16 6.16 -19.75
N THR A 861 -11.20 6.96 -18.70
CA THR A 861 -12.21 8.00 -18.51
C THR A 861 -11.75 9.26 -19.22
N THR A 862 -12.52 9.74 -20.21
CA THR A 862 -12.16 10.98 -20.92
C THR A 862 -12.33 12.20 -20.03
N ASP A 863 -11.30 13.02 -19.91
CA ASP A 863 -11.43 14.39 -19.41
C ASP A 863 -10.75 15.45 -20.30
N ALA A 864 -10.57 16.67 -19.78
CA ALA A 864 -10.10 17.83 -20.55
C ALA A 864 -8.66 18.26 -20.18
N SER A 865 -8.02 17.56 -19.26
CA SER A 865 -6.69 17.84 -18.73
C SER A 865 -5.68 16.96 -19.45
N PRO A 866 -4.65 17.53 -20.09
CA PRO A 866 -3.60 16.70 -20.66
C PRO A 866 -2.78 16.03 -19.55
N GLU A 867 -2.64 14.71 -19.63
CA GLU A 867 -1.97 13.88 -18.62
C GLU A 867 -0.81 13.06 -19.21
N PRO A 868 0.27 12.82 -18.44
CA PRO A 868 1.33 11.91 -18.87
C PRO A 868 0.82 10.47 -18.92
N LYS A 869 1.45 9.60 -19.71
CA LYS A 869 1.17 8.15 -19.72
C LYS A 869 1.10 7.59 -18.29
N GLU A 870 -0.05 7.03 -17.94
CA GLU A 870 -0.31 6.51 -16.62
C GLU A 870 -0.29 4.99 -16.59
N ARG A 871 -0.01 4.39 -15.43
CA ARG A 871 -0.03 2.94 -15.22
C ARG A 871 -1.14 2.58 -14.24
N ALA A 872 -2.01 1.65 -14.66
CA ALA A 872 -2.98 0.98 -13.81
C ALA A 872 -2.56 -0.49 -13.62
N THR A 873 -2.26 -0.87 -12.38
CA THR A 873 -1.83 -2.21 -11.97
C THR A 873 -2.94 -2.88 -11.17
N LEU A 874 -3.51 -3.95 -11.73
CA LEU A 874 -4.41 -4.85 -11.03
C LEU A 874 -3.59 -5.84 -10.19
N THR A 875 -3.92 -5.97 -8.92
CA THR A 875 -3.32 -6.95 -8.01
C THR A 875 -4.40 -7.81 -7.38
N LEU A 876 -4.33 -9.13 -7.60
CA LEU A 876 -5.21 -10.11 -6.96
C LEU A 876 -4.94 -10.14 -5.46
N THR A 877 -6.01 -10.08 -4.67
CA THR A 877 -5.93 -10.14 -3.21
C THR A 877 -6.28 -11.53 -2.68
N GLU A 878 -5.87 -11.85 -1.45
CA GLU A 878 -6.23 -13.12 -0.83
C GLU A 878 -7.76 -13.20 -0.57
N GLY A 879 -8.30 -14.41 -0.64
CA GLY A 879 -9.72 -14.69 -0.44
C GLY A 879 -9.94 -16.14 -0.03
N SER A 880 -11.19 -16.57 0.02
CA SER A 880 -11.54 -17.94 0.41
C SER A 880 -11.70 -18.85 -0.80
N GLY A 881 -11.22 -20.10 -0.65
CA GLY A 881 -11.44 -21.14 -1.65
C GLY A 881 -10.51 -21.11 -2.87
N TYR A 882 -9.42 -20.33 -2.84
CA TYR A 882 -8.38 -20.33 -3.87
C TYR A 882 -7.00 -19.99 -3.27
N GLU A 883 -5.93 -20.27 -4.01
CA GLU A 883 -4.58 -19.80 -3.71
C GLU A 883 -4.10 -18.78 -4.75
N LEU A 884 -3.29 -17.80 -4.34
CA LEU A 884 -2.63 -16.90 -5.29
C LEU A 884 -1.40 -17.58 -5.90
N GLY A 885 -1.28 -17.53 -7.22
CA GLY A 885 -0.05 -17.89 -7.94
C GLY A 885 0.98 -16.75 -7.93
N LEU A 886 2.20 -17.06 -8.38
CA LEU A 886 3.31 -16.09 -8.47
C LEU A 886 3.03 -14.87 -9.36
N ALA A 887 2.20 -15.05 -10.40
CA ALA A 887 1.73 -13.98 -11.27
C ALA A 887 0.37 -13.46 -10.75
N ASN A 888 0.41 -12.67 -9.67
CA ASN A 888 -0.77 -12.11 -9.00
C ASN A 888 -0.96 -10.61 -9.23
N ALA A 889 -0.12 -9.97 -10.05
CA ALA A 889 -0.29 -8.58 -10.48
C ALA A 889 0.00 -8.40 -11.98
N ALA A 890 -0.73 -7.51 -12.63
CA ALA A 890 -0.62 -7.19 -14.05
C ALA A 890 -0.90 -5.70 -14.29
N SER A 891 -0.30 -5.09 -15.32
CA SER A 891 -0.41 -3.66 -15.61
C SER A 891 -0.95 -3.37 -17.00
N VAL A 892 -1.76 -2.32 -17.10
CA VAL A 892 -2.21 -1.66 -18.33
C VAL A 892 -1.77 -0.19 -18.24
N TYR A 893 -1.46 0.43 -19.36
CA TYR A 893 -1.13 1.85 -19.44
C TYR A 893 -2.28 2.64 -20.04
N ILE A 894 -2.63 3.77 -19.43
CA ILE A 894 -3.63 4.71 -19.91
C ILE A 894 -2.90 5.83 -20.65
N LEU A 895 -3.37 6.13 -21.85
CA LEU A 895 -2.89 7.22 -22.69
C LEU A 895 -3.96 8.32 -22.73
N ASP A 896 -3.52 9.57 -22.54
CA ASP A 896 -4.33 10.78 -22.72
C ASP A 896 -4.97 10.86 -24.12
N GLN A 897 -5.97 11.73 -24.27
CA GLN A 897 -6.87 11.86 -25.39
C GLN A 897 -6.16 11.84 -26.75
N SER A 898 -6.30 10.74 -27.48
CA SER A 898 -5.82 10.62 -28.86
C SER A 898 -6.82 11.26 -29.82
N GLY A 899 -6.33 12.01 -30.81
CA GLY A 899 -7.12 12.51 -31.94
C GLY A 899 -7.90 11.40 -32.67
N PRO A 900 -8.74 11.76 -33.66
CA PRO A 900 -9.52 10.79 -34.43
C PRO A 900 -8.60 9.71 -35.05
N ILE A 901 -9.12 8.49 -35.27
CA ILE A 901 -8.30 7.38 -35.82
C ILE A 901 -7.64 7.72 -37.17
N ASN A 902 -8.21 8.67 -37.90
CA ASN A 902 -7.71 9.18 -39.18
C ASN A 902 -7.07 10.58 -39.07
N ASP A 903 -6.50 10.89 -37.90
CA ASP A 903 -5.68 12.07 -37.66
C ASP A 903 -4.42 12.06 -38.55
N ASP A 904 -3.66 10.97 -38.51
CA ASP A 904 -2.49 10.80 -39.37
C ASP A 904 -2.89 10.43 -40.81
N PHE A 905 -2.23 11.02 -41.81
CA PHE A 905 -2.32 10.68 -43.22
C PHE A 905 -2.11 9.18 -43.47
N ALA A 906 -1.23 8.54 -42.69
CA ALA A 906 -0.97 7.11 -42.77
C ALA A 906 -2.22 6.27 -42.44
N ASN A 907 -3.09 6.77 -41.55
CA ASN A 907 -4.28 6.08 -41.04
C ASN A 907 -5.59 6.52 -41.72
N ARG A 908 -5.49 7.23 -42.86
CA ARG A 908 -6.64 7.72 -43.62
C ARG A 908 -7.65 6.62 -43.96
N ILE A 909 -8.95 6.94 -43.81
CA ILE A 909 -10.04 5.99 -44.07
C ILE A 909 -10.27 5.84 -45.59
N THR A 910 -10.33 4.61 -46.09
CA THR A 910 -10.57 4.34 -47.52
C THR A 910 -12.07 4.31 -47.84
N LEU A 911 -12.48 5.09 -48.83
CA LEU A 911 -13.83 5.19 -49.36
C LEU A 911 -13.92 4.55 -50.75
N SER A 912 -15.05 3.92 -51.06
CA SER A 912 -15.28 3.22 -52.33
C SER A 912 -16.66 3.52 -52.91
N GLY A 913 -16.81 3.36 -54.23
CA GLY A 913 -18.05 3.66 -54.95
C GLY A 913 -18.07 5.07 -55.57
N THR A 914 -19.12 5.36 -56.34
CA THR A 914 -19.26 6.64 -57.07
C THR A 914 -19.68 7.78 -56.16
N SER A 915 -20.53 7.52 -55.16
CA SER A 915 -21.04 8.56 -54.25
C SER A 915 -20.99 8.15 -52.76
N PRO A 916 -19.80 7.85 -52.20
CA PRO A 916 -19.69 7.45 -50.79
C PRO A 916 -19.98 8.60 -49.82
N THR A 917 -20.49 8.22 -48.66
CA THR A 917 -20.62 9.09 -47.49
C THR A 917 -19.82 8.51 -46.33
N ALA A 918 -19.17 9.37 -45.55
CA ALA A 918 -18.40 9.00 -44.37
C ALA A 918 -18.64 9.98 -43.23
N THR A 919 -18.49 9.51 -42.00
CA THR A 919 -18.49 10.34 -40.80
C THR A 919 -17.09 10.40 -40.20
N GLY A 920 -16.77 11.49 -39.51
CA GLY A 920 -15.52 11.66 -38.78
C GLY A 920 -15.61 12.76 -37.74
N SER A 921 -14.47 13.21 -37.23
CA SER A 921 -14.33 14.33 -36.30
C SER A 921 -12.96 14.95 -36.50
N ASN A 922 -12.80 16.26 -36.33
CA ASN A 922 -11.49 16.92 -36.23
C ASN A 922 -11.16 17.34 -34.78
N VAL A 923 -11.99 16.94 -33.81
CA VAL A 923 -11.78 17.26 -32.39
C VAL A 923 -10.52 16.52 -31.91
N TYR A 924 -9.52 17.28 -31.42
CA TYR A 924 -8.17 16.82 -31.03
C TYR A 924 -7.32 16.24 -32.17
N ALA A 925 -7.71 16.44 -33.42
CA ALA A 925 -6.81 16.20 -34.54
C ALA A 925 -5.58 17.12 -34.47
N THR A 926 -4.45 16.62 -34.92
CA THR A 926 -3.16 17.31 -34.98
C THR A 926 -2.79 17.64 -36.43
N ASN A 927 -1.66 18.32 -36.61
CA ASN A 927 -1.10 18.61 -37.92
C ASN A 927 0.24 17.88 -38.04
N GLU A 928 0.44 17.17 -39.15
CA GLU A 928 1.66 16.41 -39.39
C GLU A 928 2.77 17.28 -39.99
N ILE A 929 4.02 17.00 -39.61
CA ILE A 929 5.17 17.67 -40.23
C ILE A 929 5.21 17.35 -41.73
N GLY A 930 5.11 18.40 -42.56
CA GLY A 930 5.11 18.28 -44.02
C GLY A 930 3.71 18.25 -44.65
N GLU A 931 2.66 18.37 -43.84
CA GLU A 931 1.29 18.50 -44.30
C GLU A 931 1.06 19.82 -45.08
N PRO A 932 0.41 19.78 -46.26
CA PRO A 932 0.04 20.99 -46.99
C PRO A 932 -0.98 21.83 -46.21
N ARG A 933 -0.96 23.15 -46.40
CA ARG A 933 -2.00 24.02 -45.84
C ARG A 933 -3.31 23.84 -46.60
N HIS A 934 -4.31 23.27 -45.94
CA HIS A 934 -5.60 23.00 -46.56
C HIS A 934 -6.36 24.31 -46.85
N GLY A 935 -6.72 24.51 -48.11
CA GLY A 935 -7.62 25.59 -48.51
C GLY A 935 -7.10 27.01 -48.29
N ASN A 936 -5.77 27.20 -48.38
CA ASN A 936 -5.06 28.44 -48.05
C ASN A 936 -5.31 28.95 -46.61
N GLY A 937 -5.83 28.10 -45.72
CA GLY A 937 -6.08 28.40 -44.32
C GLY A 937 -4.88 28.16 -43.42
N ASN A 938 -5.02 28.57 -42.16
CA ASN A 938 -4.11 28.26 -41.05
C ASN A 938 -4.71 27.17 -40.15
N GLY A 939 -5.40 26.18 -40.73
CA GLY A 939 -5.92 25.07 -39.93
C GLY A 939 -4.80 24.16 -39.44
N THR A 940 -5.03 23.49 -38.31
CA THR A 940 -4.03 22.65 -37.63
C THR A 940 -4.66 21.38 -37.05
N GLN A 941 -5.86 21.03 -37.49
CA GLN A 941 -6.67 19.92 -36.94
C GLN A 941 -7.28 19.16 -38.13
N SER A 942 -6.44 18.41 -38.84
CA SER A 942 -6.82 17.75 -40.08
C SER A 942 -7.27 16.31 -39.87
N SER A 943 -8.16 15.82 -40.73
CA SER A 943 -8.56 14.42 -40.74
C SER A 943 -8.63 13.92 -42.17
N TRP A 944 -8.20 12.68 -42.37
CA TRP A 944 -7.85 12.17 -43.69
C TRP A 944 -8.74 11.02 -44.18
N TRP A 945 -9.09 11.10 -45.47
CA TRP A 945 -9.73 10.03 -46.23
C TRP A 945 -8.99 9.78 -47.54
N SER A 946 -9.17 8.59 -48.11
CA SER A 946 -8.74 8.27 -49.47
C SER A 946 -9.92 7.76 -50.29
N TRP A 947 -9.99 8.14 -51.56
CA TRP A 947 -11.05 7.71 -52.48
C TRP A 947 -10.49 7.51 -53.89
N THR A 948 -10.74 6.35 -54.49
CA THR A 948 -10.35 6.07 -55.87
C THR A 948 -11.53 6.29 -56.80
N ALA A 949 -11.41 7.23 -57.74
CA ALA A 949 -12.50 7.60 -58.63
C ALA A 949 -12.87 6.43 -59.57
N PRO A 950 -14.11 5.90 -59.54
CA PRO A 950 -14.50 4.81 -60.44
C PRO A 950 -14.59 5.22 -61.92
N TYR A 951 -14.89 6.50 -62.19
CA TYR A 951 -15.04 7.06 -63.53
C TYR A 951 -14.46 8.48 -63.59
N SER A 952 -14.06 8.91 -64.79
CA SER A 952 -13.63 10.30 -65.03
C SER A 952 -14.82 11.24 -65.16
N GLY A 953 -14.76 12.42 -64.55
CA GLY A 953 -15.75 13.48 -64.73
C GLY A 953 -15.87 14.43 -63.53
N SER A 954 -16.82 15.36 -63.61
CA SER A 954 -17.07 16.35 -62.55
C SER A 954 -17.45 15.64 -61.26
N THR A 955 -16.71 15.93 -60.18
CA THR A 955 -16.88 15.35 -58.85
C THR A 955 -16.97 16.46 -57.81
N THR A 956 -17.89 16.33 -56.86
CA THR A 956 -18.06 17.27 -55.75
C THR A 956 -17.75 16.57 -54.43
N VAL A 957 -16.88 17.16 -53.61
CA VAL A 957 -16.69 16.79 -52.19
C VAL A 957 -17.47 17.80 -51.35
N SER A 958 -18.28 17.32 -50.41
CA SER A 958 -19.19 18.13 -49.62
C SER A 958 -19.13 17.78 -48.14
N MET A 959 -19.14 18.82 -47.31
CA MET A 959 -19.26 18.74 -45.84
C MET A 959 -20.60 19.27 -45.31
N VAL A 960 -21.62 19.24 -46.16
CA VAL A 960 -22.98 19.59 -45.74
C VAL A 960 -23.46 18.53 -44.74
N GLY A 961 -23.76 18.97 -43.51
CA GLY A 961 -24.12 18.09 -42.39
C GLY A 961 -23.12 18.10 -41.22
N SER A 962 -21.89 18.58 -41.41
CA SER A 962 -20.90 18.73 -40.33
C SER A 962 -21.32 19.79 -39.30
N SER A 963 -20.96 19.60 -38.03
CA SER A 963 -21.45 20.42 -36.91
C SER A 963 -20.74 21.78 -36.76
N PHE A 964 -19.55 21.94 -37.33
CA PHE A 964 -18.76 23.17 -37.27
C PHE A 964 -18.81 23.93 -38.61
N ILE A 965 -18.55 25.25 -38.57
CA ILE A 965 -18.85 26.17 -39.70
C ILE A 965 -17.62 26.78 -40.36
N TYR A 966 -16.47 26.80 -39.68
CA TYR A 966 -15.20 27.25 -40.24
C TYR A 966 -14.32 26.04 -40.52
N SER A 967 -14.10 25.77 -41.79
CA SER A 967 -13.42 24.55 -42.23
C SER A 967 -12.70 24.76 -43.55
N ALA A 968 -11.66 23.96 -43.81
CA ALA A 968 -11.10 23.77 -45.14
C ALA A 968 -11.27 22.32 -45.62
N ILE A 969 -11.44 22.15 -46.92
CA ILE A 969 -11.37 20.88 -47.62
C ILE A 969 -10.17 20.97 -48.58
N GLY A 970 -9.28 19.99 -48.54
CA GLY A 970 -8.21 19.84 -49.52
C GLY A 970 -8.33 18.49 -50.22
N VAL A 971 -8.19 18.48 -51.54
CA VAL A 971 -8.19 17.27 -52.38
C VAL A 971 -6.84 17.17 -53.08
N TYR A 972 -6.14 16.06 -52.86
CA TYR A 972 -4.76 15.86 -53.28
C TYR A 972 -4.58 14.55 -54.06
N THR A 973 -3.52 14.46 -54.86
CA THR A 973 -2.93 13.19 -55.30
C THR A 973 -1.56 13.02 -54.66
N GLY A 974 -1.16 11.77 -54.41
CA GLY A 974 0.11 11.41 -53.76
C GLY A 974 -0.07 10.32 -52.72
N ASN A 975 1.05 9.72 -52.30
CA ASN A 975 1.08 8.56 -51.39
C ASN A 975 1.84 8.82 -50.07
N SER A 976 2.35 10.03 -49.87
CA SER A 976 3.03 10.46 -48.64
C SER A 976 2.66 11.91 -48.32
N VAL A 977 2.57 12.26 -47.03
CA VAL A 977 2.14 13.60 -46.56
C VAL A 977 2.97 14.74 -47.16
N SER A 978 4.30 14.58 -47.22
CA SER A 978 5.23 15.56 -47.82
C SER A 978 5.28 15.55 -49.35
N GLY A 979 4.57 14.61 -50.00
CA GLY A 979 4.56 14.41 -51.46
C GLY A 979 3.19 14.69 -52.10
N LEU A 980 2.28 15.35 -51.38
CA LEU A 980 0.94 15.65 -51.87
C LEU A 980 0.95 16.80 -52.87
N THR A 981 0.24 16.61 -53.98
CA THR A 981 -0.04 17.64 -54.98
C THR A 981 -1.51 18.01 -54.92
N GLU A 982 -1.83 19.28 -54.66
CA GLU A 982 -3.21 19.76 -54.56
C GLU A 982 -3.89 19.76 -55.94
N ILE A 983 -5.08 19.17 -56.00
CA ILE A 983 -5.95 19.14 -57.17
C ILE A 983 -7.05 20.20 -57.04
N ALA A 984 -7.62 20.35 -55.84
CA ALA A 984 -8.61 21.36 -55.53
C ALA A 984 -8.71 21.57 -54.02
N GLY A 985 -9.12 22.77 -53.59
CA GLY A 985 -9.38 23.07 -52.19
C GLY A 985 -10.45 24.15 -52.03
N SER A 986 -11.08 24.22 -50.85
CA SER A 986 -11.99 25.32 -50.49
C SER A 986 -11.20 26.50 -49.92
N THR A 987 -11.79 27.68 -49.75
CA THR A 987 -11.18 28.73 -48.91
C THR A 987 -11.56 28.51 -47.45
N PHE A 988 -10.62 28.67 -46.51
CA PHE A 988 -10.94 28.66 -45.08
C PHE A 988 -11.87 29.82 -44.73
N SER A 989 -13.18 29.56 -44.60
CA SER A 989 -14.20 30.59 -44.44
C SER A 989 -15.43 30.06 -43.72
N ALA A 990 -16.19 30.96 -43.08
CA ALA A 990 -17.56 30.65 -42.67
C ALA A 990 -18.42 30.33 -43.89
N ALA A 991 -19.45 29.52 -43.71
CA ALA A 991 -20.44 29.17 -44.73
C ALA A 991 -20.80 30.34 -45.68
N PRO A 992 -20.90 30.10 -47.01
CA PRO A 992 -21.42 28.86 -47.59
C PRO A 992 -20.41 27.90 -48.28
N ASN A 993 -19.09 28.12 -48.19
CA ASN A 993 -18.10 27.37 -48.98
C ASN A 993 -17.75 25.96 -48.44
N ARG A 994 -18.76 25.09 -48.22
CA ARG A 994 -18.60 23.71 -47.71
C ARG A 994 -18.47 22.63 -48.78
N THR A 995 -18.13 23.03 -50.01
CA THR A 995 -17.99 22.10 -51.14
C THR A 995 -16.78 22.43 -51.99
N VAL A 996 -16.15 21.41 -52.55
CA VAL A 996 -15.04 21.51 -53.52
C VAL A 996 -15.40 20.73 -54.76
N ASN A 997 -15.26 21.35 -55.93
CA ASN A 997 -15.51 20.71 -57.22
C ASN A 997 -14.19 20.51 -57.95
N PHE A 998 -14.00 19.33 -58.54
CA PHE A 998 -12.85 19.03 -59.39
C PHE A 998 -13.23 17.98 -60.44
N ASN A 999 -12.42 17.86 -61.49
CA ASN A 999 -12.58 16.79 -62.47
C ASN A 999 -11.74 15.59 -62.04
N ALA A 1000 -12.41 14.53 -61.59
CA ALA A 1000 -11.76 13.28 -61.23
C ALA A 1000 -11.36 12.50 -62.50
N VAL A 1001 -10.29 11.72 -62.40
CA VAL A 1001 -9.81 10.80 -63.43
C VAL A 1001 -10.00 9.37 -62.94
N SER A 1002 -10.67 8.55 -63.76
CA SER A 1002 -10.91 7.13 -63.48
C SER A 1002 -9.65 6.40 -63.03
N GLY A 1003 -9.76 5.63 -61.94
CA GLY A 1003 -8.66 4.85 -61.36
C GLY A 1003 -7.65 5.65 -60.55
N THR A 1004 -7.78 6.98 -60.46
CA THR A 1004 -6.88 7.82 -59.66
C THR A 1004 -7.32 7.85 -58.20
N ALA A 1005 -6.38 7.61 -57.28
CA ALA A 1005 -6.60 7.75 -55.84
C ALA A 1005 -6.41 9.21 -55.41
N TYR A 1006 -7.46 9.77 -54.82
CA TYR A 1006 -7.49 11.11 -54.24
C TYR A 1006 -7.43 11.02 -52.72
N GLN A 1007 -6.57 11.83 -52.10
CA GLN A 1007 -6.49 12.00 -50.65
C GLN A 1007 -7.27 13.26 -50.27
N ILE A 1008 -8.18 13.15 -49.31
CA ILE A 1008 -9.10 14.22 -48.93
C ILE A 1008 -8.83 14.57 -47.48
N ALA A 1009 -8.46 15.82 -47.23
CA ALA A 1009 -8.28 16.38 -45.90
C ALA A 1009 -9.44 17.32 -45.56
N VAL A 1010 -9.92 17.22 -44.33
CA VAL A 1010 -10.84 18.18 -43.72
C VAL A 1010 -10.16 18.79 -42.52
N ASP A 1011 -10.13 20.12 -42.43
CA ASP A 1011 -9.33 20.84 -41.44
C ASP A 1011 -10.12 21.97 -40.74
N GLY A 1012 -9.82 22.20 -39.45
CA GLY A 1012 -10.36 23.25 -38.58
C GLY A 1012 -9.28 24.24 -38.08
N ALA A 1013 -9.66 25.39 -37.51
CA ALA A 1013 -8.68 26.43 -37.10
C ALA A 1013 -7.95 26.14 -35.79
N TYR A 1014 -6.75 26.74 -35.67
CA TYR A 1014 -5.87 26.87 -34.49
C TYR A 1014 -6.53 26.61 -33.13
N SER A 1015 -6.11 25.51 -32.49
CA SER A 1015 -6.12 25.24 -31.04
C SER A 1015 -7.32 25.79 -30.24
N SER A 1016 -8.50 25.85 -30.83
CA SER A 1016 -9.68 26.43 -30.20
C SER A 1016 -10.61 25.29 -29.83
N THR A 1017 -11.02 25.24 -28.56
CA THR A 1017 -12.06 24.31 -28.09
C THR A 1017 -13.46 24.73 -28.55
N SER A 1018 -13.55 25.70 -29.46
CA SER A 1018 -14.80 26.28 -29.91
C SER A 1018 -15.49 25.37 -30.94
N SER A 1019 -16.77 25.09 -30.69
CA SER A 1019 -17.64 24.33 -31.60
C SER A 1019 -17.83 24.96 -32.99
N PHE A 1020 -17.36 26.19 -33.21
CA PHE A 1020 -17.35 26.82 -34.53
C PHE A 1020 -16.26 26.28 -35.46
N TYR A 1021 -15.17 25.72 -34.92
CA TYR A 1021 -13.97 25.27 -35.67
C TYR A 1021 -13.72 23.77 -35.59
N GLN A 1022 -14.30 23.08 -34.58
CA GLN A 1022 -14.16 21.64 -34.40
C GLN A 1022 -15.50 20.97 -34.12
N GLY A 1023 -15.62 19.71 -34.50
CA GLY A 1023 -16.81 18.90 -34.24
C GLY A 1023 -16.93 17.69 -35.16
N SER A 1024 -18.14 17.17 -35.31
CA SER A 1024 -18.41 16.04 -36.20
C SER A 1024 -18.34 16.45 -37.66
N ILE A 1025 -17.70 15.60 -38.46
CA ILE A 1025 -17.56 15.71 -39.91
C ILE A 1025 -18.55 14.76 -40.56
N VAL A 1026 -19.35 15.27 -41.50
CA VAL A 1026 -20.10 14.47 -42.47
C VAL A 1026 -19.50 14.75 -43.84
N LEU A 1027 -18.78 13.80 -44.41
CA LEU A 1027 -18.14 13.90 -45.71
C LEU A 1027 -18.98 13.14 -46.74
N SER A 1028 -19.28 13.77 -47.86
CA SER A 1028 -19.93 13.13 -49.00
C SER A 1028 -19.17 13.43 -50.29
N ILE A 1029 -18.96 12.41 -51.10
CA ILE A 1029 -18.40 12.55 -52.44
C ILE A 1029 -19.55 12.28 -53.41
N ASN A 1030 -19.70 13.11 -54.42
CA ASN A 1030 -20.62 12.88 -55.53
C ASN A 1030 -19.79 12.82 -56.82
N GLY A 1031 -19.37 11.61 -57.18
CA GLY A 1031 -18.53 11.34 -58.34
C GLY A 1031 -19.33 11.19 -59.64
N ALA A 1032 -18.61 11.23 -60.76
CA ALA A 1032 -19.22 11.08 -62.08
C ALA A 1032 -19.83 9.68 -62.29
N ASN A 1033 -21.00 9.65 -62.95
CA ASN A 1033 -21.64 8.42 -63.39
C ASN A 1033 -20.92 7.82 -64.61
N PRO A 1034 -21.03 6.49 -64.84
CA PRO A 1034 -20.50 5.87 -66.05
C PRO A 1034 -21.07 6.53 -67.31
N PRO A 1035 -20.28 6.72 -68.37
CA PRO A 1035 -20.81 7.21 -69.65
C PRO A 1035 -21.86 6.24 -70.18
N SER A 1036 -23.05 6.77 -70.51
CA SER A 1036 -24.14 6.00 -71.15
C SER A 1036 -23.66 5.45 -72.48
N ARG A 1037 -23.40 4.14 -72.56
CA ARG A 1037 -23.22 3.44 -73.83
C ARG A 1037 -24.53 2.78 -74.20
N ASP A 1038 -25.16 3.24 -75.28
CA ASP A 1038 -26.18 2.47 -75.99
C ASP A 1038 -25.54 1.15 -76.46
N ILE A 1039 -25.91 0.05 -75.81
CA ILE A 1039 -25.53 -1.29 -76.28
C ILE A 1039 -26.51 -1.66 -77.40
N VAL A 1040 -26.14 -1.37 -78.65
CA VAL A 1040 -26.82 -1.96 -79.81
C VAL A 1040 -26.25 -3.38 -80.01
N MET A 1041 -26.91 -4.39 -79.45
CA MET A 1041 -26.68 -5.80 -79.83
C MET A 1041 -27.62 -6.17 -80.96
N ALA A 1042 -27.08 -6.48 -82.13
CA ALA A 1042 -27.81 -7.16 -83.20
C ALA A 1042 -27.88 -8.66 -82.90
N LEU A 1043 -29.08 -9.17 -82.57
CA LEU A 1043 -29.40 -10.59 -82.52
C LEU A 1043 -30.31 -10.97 -83.70
N PRO A 1044 -30.28 -12.22 -84.20
CA PRO A 1044 -31.13 -12.65 -85.30
C PRO A 1044 -32.61 -12.66 -84.88
N THR A 1045 -33.35 -11.72 -85.47
CA THR A 1045 -34.80 -11.68 -85.73
C THR A 1045 -35.75 -11.93 -84.55
N GLY A 1046 -36.32 -10.85 -84.02
CA GLY A 1046 -37.71 -10.86 -83.53
C GLY A 1046 -37.99 -10.33 -82.13
N PHE A 1047 -36.98 -10.08 -81.28
CA PHE A 1047 -37.19 -9.52 -79.93
C PHE A 1047 -36.64 -8.11 -79.83
N VAL A 1048 -37.52 -7.13 -79.59
CA VAL A 1048 -37.16 -5.75 -79.25
C VAL A 1048 -37.35 -5.59 -77.74
N PHE A 1049 -36.26 -5.33 -77.01
CA PHE A 1049 -36.32 -4.87 -75.63
C PHE A 1049 -36.21 -3.35 -75.61
N HIS A 1050 -37.20 -2.68 -75.00
CA HIS A 1050 -37.03 -1.32 -74.50
C HIS A 1050 -36.93 -1.43 -72.97
N ALA A 1051 -35.75 -1.19 -72.40
CA ALA A 1051 -35.60 -1.01 -70.96
C ALA A 1051 -35.03 0.39 -70.70
N VAL A 1052 -35.84 1.23 -70.07
CA VAL A 1052 -35.49 2.59 -69.65
C VAL A 1052 -35.10 2.50 -68.17
N SER A 1053 -33.80 2.34 -67.91
CA SER A 1053 -33.14 2.27 -66.58
C SER A 1053 -33.11 0.90 -65.86
N PRO A 1054 -32.07 0.65 -65.01
CA PRO A 1054 -31.85 -0.63 -64.36
C PRO A 1054 -32.60 -0.68 -63.02
N ALA A 1055 -33.88 -1.07 -63.05
CA ALA A 1055 -34.60 -1.41 -61.82
C ALA A 1055 -35.61 -2.55 -61.96
N ASP A 1056 -36.19 -2.83 -63.13
CA ASP A 1056 -37.18 -3.91 -63.24
C ASP A 1056 -37.12 -4.60 -64.61
N ALA A 1057 -36.82 -5.90 -64.62
CA ALA A 1057 -37.06 -6.76 -65.78
C ALA A 1057 -37.50 -8.15 -65.30
N VAL A 1058 -38.80 -8.43 -65.42
CA VAL A 1058 -39.40 -9.76 -65.25
C VAL A 1058 -39.66 -10.35 -66.63
N VAL A 1059 -39.26 -11.60 -66.87
CA VAL A 1059 -39.60 -12.34 -68.10
C VAL A 1059 -40.15 -13.72 -67.72
N SER A 1060 -41.33 -14.06 -68.25
CA SER A 1060 -41.93 -15.40 -68.21
C SER A 1060 -42.16 -15.91 -69.63
N ALA A 1061 -42.02 -17.22 -69.85
CA ALA A 1061 -42.36 -17.89 -71.11
C ALA A 1061 -43.17 -19.18 -70.83
N PRO A 1062 -44.10 -19.60 -71.72
CA PRO A 1062 -45.05 -20.67 -71.43
C PRO A 1062 -44.54 -22.06 -71.83
N GLY A 1063 -44.57 -23.00 -70.88
CA GLY A 1063 -44.92 -24.42 -71.08
C GLY A 1063 -44.04 -25.30 -71.98
N SER A 1064 -42.88 -25.73 -71.48
CA SER A 1064 -42.49 -27.15 -71.26
C SER A 1064 -40.98 -27.24 -70.98
N GLY A 1065 -40.58 -27.58 -69.75
CA GLY A 1065 -39.17 -27.74 -69.33
C GLY A 1065 -38.59 -26.52 -68.59
N PRO A 1066 -37.61 -26.71 -67.67
CA PRO A 1066 -37.40 -25.80 -66.55
C PRO A 1066 -36.70 -24.51 -67.01
N THR A 1067 -37.32 -23.36 -66.77
CA THR A 1067 -36.72 -22.05 -67.08
C THR A 1067 -36.09 -21.46 -65.82
N GLN A 1068 -34.80 -21.16 -65.90
CA GLN A 1068 -33.93 -20.70 -64.84
C GLN A 1068 -34.09 -19.19 -64.59
N THR A 1069 -34.11 -18.79 -63.31
CA THR A 1069 -34.01 -17.38 -62.92
C THR A 1069 -32.54 -16.94 -62.96
N ILE A 1070 -32.20 -16.01 -63.86
CA ILE A 1070 -30.87 -15.37 -63.90
C ILE A 1070 -30.96 -14.06 -63.12
N THR A 1071 -30.38 -14.03 -61.93
CA THR A 1071 -30.19 -12.78 -61.16
C THR A 1071 -28.81 -12.22 -61.46
N VAL A 1072 -28.74 -11.13 -62.22
CA VAL A 1072 -27.49 -10.37 -62.41
C VAL A 1072 -27.34 -9.43 -61.21
N LEU A 1073 -26.55 -9.85 -60.21
CA LEU A 1073 -26.11 -8.98 -59.13
C LEU A 1073 -24.90 -8.16 -59.64
N GLN A 1074 -24.96 -6.84 -59.47
CA GLN A 1074 -23.77 -6.01 -59.63
C GLN A 1074 -22.68 -6.48 -58.65
N ASN A 1075 -21.46 -6.65 -59.17
CA ASN A 1075 -20.20 -6.76 -58.44
C ASN A 1075 -19.63 -8.12 -57.97
N GLN A 1076 -19.90 -9.28 -58.60
CA GLN A 1076 -18.93 -10.42 -58.53
C GLN A 1076 -18.89 -11.27 -59.81
N THR A 1077 -17.68 -11.75 -60.14
CA THR A 1077 -17.35 -12.68 -61.23
C THR A 1077 -18.17 -13.97 -61.13
N ALA A 1078 -18.96 -14.31 -62.16
CA ALA A 1078 -19.73 -15.55 -62.19
C ALA A 1078 -18.85 -16.74 -62.63
N VAL A 1079 -18.67 -17.71 -61.72
CA VAL A 1079 -18.13 -19.05 -62.01
C VAL A 1079 -19.31 -19.96 -62.33
N ILE A 1080 -19.29 -20.60 -63.51
CA ILE A 1080 -20.29 -21.60 -63.91
C ILE A 1080 -19.75 -22.97 -63.51
N GLU A 1081 -20.24 -23.55 -62.41
CA GLU A 1081 -20.06 -24.97 -62.10
C GLU A 1081 -21.31 -25.76 -62.49
N ALA A 1082 -21.12 -26.78 -63.34
CA ALA A 1082 -22.16 -27.72 -63.73
C ALA A 1082 -22.11 -28.95 -62.79
N ILE A 1083 -23.22 -29.30 -62.14
CA ILE A 1083 -23.39 -30.58 -61.43
C ILE A 1083 -24.41 -31.45 -62.19
N PRO A 1084 -24.15 -32.76 -62.40
CA PRO A 1084 -24.96 -33.63 -63.25
C PRO A 1084 -26.20 -34.18 -62.54
N ALA A 1085 -27.31 -34.32 -63.29
CA ALA A 1085 -28.51 -35.03 -62.85
C ALA A 1085 -28.37 -36.54 -63.11
N SER A 1086 -28.80 -37.38 -62.17
CA SER A 1086 -28.75 -38.84 -62.27
C SER A 1086 -29.94 -39.44 -63.03
N ARG A 1087 -29.67 -40.59 -63.68
CA ARG A 1087 -30.50 -41.81 -63.91
C ARG A 1087 -30.48 -42.30 -65.36
N ASP A 1088 -29.47 -43.10 -65.70
CA ASP A 1088 -29.53 -44.56 -65.86
C ASP A 1088 -28.12 -45.15 -65.70
#